data_AF-A0A0M0K0T8-F1
#
_entry.id   AF-A0A0M0K0T8-F1
#
_cell.length_a   1.000
_cell.length_b   1.000
_cell.length_c   1.000
_cell.angle_alpha   90.00
_cell.angle_beta   90.00
_cell.angle_gamma   90.00
#
_symmetry.space_group_name_H-M   'P 1'
#
loop_
_entity.id
_entity.type
_entity.pdbx_description
1 polymer ?
#
loop_
_entity_poly.entity_id
_entity_poly.type
_entity_poly.pdbx_seq_one_letter_code
_entity_poly.pdbx_strand_id
1 'polypeptide(L)'
;MLREDIERPFESRANVVDVLELIRLFCEGHRVDVQDYLRAQQSSATSHDLVTEIFHFFQSLEPELDVNNVDQACKAVDTLTEVVQGNTSYGNSQLLLQTKLVSILERLVEKTGLDGAQDGADEVTKLTKPTTSDETGLEGAQDDASHLSKLRVSSLTLLLALLEGSTTQSHQEKMLRVLDLGALARSVAKSYERSVSLADEAPTKTLDMETAELHYMLLANLKHWQEQRDGVLPGQARRIDELPDAIKTALDQRVCSIEVVNAVGELERVYFRMPAFCRHLTRANRVRILWGVDRETPGKAIQDFCLRFAPEIYREMRHVESLESSSNFWNLLNWLHARALVVEFMFGLAIAQNVLLLTRFSSLHFDVEFLEYLFGSLQLVCSGTVFARHAIHVAPLRGPGQLIKDTELIFLTVASVFSVLGLVVSPLFFCFHLLDIVNKFSDLQNVFKAVTLNGSTILLTGIFGGLVVWIYAIVGYAFMADLFVRHDEVNEMNVEMCTDVFVCWVTSVSIGLRKGDIGEVMELKPADDEWWPYLAIYQISYYIIVITILLNLIFGIIIDTFSQYGLTHPLRSEKAANKRQMENTCFICGVDRFTFDTKGGGFQRHIDEDHCMWRYLYCLCYLWDKVPTEYNGWEQHVAAKLAAGDFSFLPQNNAIVLRKLWMAKEEEHRALRDSIRHVCTQLDKLIVGESGKAMGQGRWSRAMKVTEIKMMEELSNQHAAEMEETKKQVKALAEQSEEMRATLRQLVSLVGGRVNGVEAASTSTQMAEPAGIV
;
A
#
# COMPACT_ATOMS: atom_id res chain seq x y z
N MET A 1 38.62 18.97 59.05
CA MET A 1 37.57 18.91 58.02
C MET A 1 37.86 17.91 56.91
N LEU A 2 39.02 17.91 56.23
CA LEU A 2 39.24 17.01 55.08
C LEU A 2 39.54 15.51 55.36
N ARG A 3 39.67 15.07 56.62
CA ARG A 3 39.98 13.65 56.94
C ARG A 3 38.78 12.88 57.50
N GLU A 4 37.86 13.57 58.18
CA GLU A 4 36.62 12.98 58.69
C GLU A 4 35.60 12.73 57.58
N ASP A 5 35.65 13.45 56.46
CA ASP A 5 34.76 13.21 55.31
C ASP A 5 35.16 11.98 54.48
N ILE A 6 36.42 11.51 54.59
CA ILE A 6 36.94 10.33 53.88
C ILE A 6 36.62 9.04 54.65
N GLU A 7 36.45 9.11 55.97
CA GLU A 7 36.21 7.96 56.85
C GLU A 7 34.73 7.76 57.22
N ARG A 8 33.82 8.59 56.70
CA ARG A 8 32.38 8.33 56.82
C ARG A 8 32.05 7.06 56.01
N PRO A 9 31.29 6.11 56.58
CA PRO A 9 30.76 5.00 55.80
C PRO A 9 29.97 5.61 54.63
N PHE A 10 30.32 5.20 53.42
CA PHE A 10 29.71 5.69 52.19
C PHE A 10 28.18 5.45 52.30
N GLU A 11 27.39 6.50 52.54
CA GLU A 11 25.93 6.46 52.46
C GLU A 11 25.55 6.25 50.98
N SER A 12 25.76 5.02 50.48
CA SER A 12 25.85 4.68 49.06
C SER A 12 24.54 4.65 48.29
N ARG A 13 23.43 5.08 48.89
CA ARG A 13 22.11 4.90 48.26
C ARG A 13 21.58 6.13 47.52
N ALA A 14 22.19 7.31 47.64
CA ALA A 14 21.48 8.53 47.26
C ALA A 14 21.43 8.85 45.75
N ASN A 15 22.46 8.58 44.93
CA ASN A 15 22.52 9.14 43.56
C ASN A 15 22.86 8.14 42.44
N VAL A 16 23.00 6.83 42.71
CA VAL A 16 23.35 5.87 41.62
C VAL A 16 22.27 5.81 40.55
N VAL A 17 21.00 5.88 40.96
CA VAL A 17 19.85 5.96 40.03
C VAL A 17 19.93 7.22 39.17
N ASP A 18 20.24 8.37 39.77
CA ASP A 18 20.37 9.64 39.04
C ASP A 18 21.58 9.65 38.09
N VAL A 19 22.68 9.01 38.48
CA VAL A 19 23.87 8.86 37.62
C VAL A 19 23.56 7.96 36.43
N LEU A 20 22.91 6.81 36.66
CA LEU A 20 22.46 5.93 35.59
C LEU A 20 21.49 6.65 34.64
N GLU A 21 20.53 7.39 35.20
CA GLU A 21 19.58 8.17 34.41
C GLU A 21 20.27 9.26 33.59
N LEU A 22 21.25 9.97 34.16
CA LEU A 22 22.04 10.95 33.44
C LEU A 22 22.81 10.31 32.26
N ILE A 23 23.44 9.16 32.50
CA ILE A 23 24.16 8.42 31.44
C ILE A 23 23.18 7.95 30.36
N ARG A 24 22.02 7.43 30.76
CA ARG A 24 20.94 7.01 29.85
C ARG A 24 20.52 8.17 28.93
N LEU A 25 20.24 9.35 29.50
CA LEU A 25 19.85 10.56 28.75
C LEU A 25 20.99 11.11 27.86
N PHE A 26 22.26 10.88 28.21
CA PHE A 26 23.37 11.23 27.32
C PHE A 26 23.42 10.37 26.05
N CYS A 27 23.03 9.10 26.18
CA CYS A 27 22.96 8.14 25.08
C CYS A 27 21.67 8.25 24.26
N GLU A 28 20.62 8.90 24.79
CA GLU A 28 19.35 9.11 24.10
C GLU A 28 19.56 9.78 22.72
N GLY A 29 18.81 9.30 21.73
CA GLY A 29 18.94 9.72 20.33
C GLY A 29 20.09 9.04 19.56
N HIS A 30 20.62 7.94 20.09
CA HIS A 30 21.62 7.04 19.48
C HIS A 30 22.86 7.76 18.94
N ARG A 31 23.41 8.66 19.76
CA ARG A 31 24.67 9.36 19.45
C ARG A 31 25.86 8.42 19.65
N VAL A 32 26.25 7.76 18.57
CA VAL A 32 27.33 6.75 18.54
C VAL A 32 28.65 7.28 19.09
N ASP A 33 28.96 8.56 18.85
CA ASP A 33 30.14 9.24 19.37
C ASP A 33 30.16 9.28 20.90
N VAL A 34 29.04 9.63 21.53
CA VAL A 34 28.90 9.65 23.00
C VAL A 34 28.91 8.23 23.56
N GLN A 35 28.17 7.31 22.93
CA GLN A 35 28.13 5.89 23.33
C GLN A 35 29.52 5.25 23.31
N ASP A 36 30.32 5.50 22.27
CA ASP A 36 31.69 4.98 22.17
C ASP A 36 32.64 5.70 23.13
N TYR A 37 32.44 7.00 23.35
CA TYR A 37 33.24 7.76 24.30
C TYR A 37 33.07 7.27 25.74
N LEU A 38 31.88 6.78 26.13
CA LEU A 38 31.67 6.17 27.46
C LEU A 38 32.52 4.91 27.69
N ARG A 39 32.87 4.19 26.62
CA ARG A 39 33.74 3.02 26.66
C ARG A 39 35.22 3.38 26.56
N ALA A 40 35.58 4.29 25.65
CA ALA A 40 36.97 4.63 25.36
C ALA A 40 37.19 6.13 25.08
N GLN A 41 37.84 6.85 26.01
CA GLN A 41 38.14 8.28 25.87
C GLN A 41 39.51 8.50 25.23
N GLN A 42 39.60 8.33 23.90
CA GLN A 42 40.86 8.39 23.14
C GLN A 42 41.63 9.72 23.27
N SER A 43 40.93 10.81 23.61
CA SER A 43 41.51 12.14 23.82
C SER A 43 42.11 12.35 25.22
N SER A 44 41.94 11.40 26.14
CA SER A 44 42.41 11.46 27.51
C SER A 44 43.65 10.57 27.72
N ALA A 45 44.52 10.95 28.65
CA ALA A 45 45.67 10.13 29.05
C ALA A 45 45.22 8.84 29.80
N THR A 46 44.05 8.88 30.43
CA THR A 46 43.41 7.75 31.10
C THR A 46 42.03 7.50 30.51
N SER A 47 41.73 6.24 30.20
CA SER A 47 40.42 5.80 29.72
C SER A 47 39.73 4.98 30.79
N HIS A 48 38.46 5.30 31.06
CA HIS A 48 37.59 4.59 31.99
C HIS A 48 36.43 3.97 31.20
N ASP A 49 36.29 2.64 31.30
CA ASP A 49 35.22 1.91 30.62
C ASP A 49 33.97 1.87 31.51
N LEU A 50 33.13 2.90 31.36
CA LEU A 50 31.90 3.02 32.14
C LEU A 50 30.86 1.96 31.75
N VAL A 51 30.94 1.41 30.54
CA VAL A 51 30.01 0.38 30.06
C VAL A 51 30.21 -0.92 30.84
N THR A 52 31.47 -1.35 30.99
CA THR A 52 31.81 -2.52 31.79
C THR A 52 31.54 -2.30 33.28
N GLU A 53 31.74 -1.09 33.81
CA GLU A 53 31.40 -0.75 35.21
C GLU A 53 29.88 -0.85 35.49
N ILE A 54 29.03 -0.34 34.59
CA ILE A 54 27.56 -0.45 34.72
C ILE A 54 27.15 -1.93 34.66
N PHE A 55 27.77 -2.73 33.79
CA PHE A 55 27.55 -4.17 33.75
C PHE A 55 27.96 -4.85 35.08
N HIS A 56 29.12 -4.53 35.64
CA HIS A 56 29.57 -5.10 36.91
C HIS A 56 28.67 -4.69 38.07
N PHE A 57 28.16 -3.46 38.08
CA PHE A 57 27.16 -3.01 39.03
C PHE A 57 25.89 -3.88 38.94
N PHE A 58 25.33 -4.05 37.74
CA PHE A 58 24.17 -4.92 37.53
C PHE A 58 24.43 -6.38 37.92
N GLN A 59 25.59 -6.92 37.55
CA GLN A 59 26.02 -8.27 37.90
C GLN A 59 26.11 -8.48 39.42
N SER A 60 26.48 -7.44 40.16
CA SER A 60 26.55 -7.49 41.63
C SER A 60 25.17 -7.39 42.28
N LEU A 61 24.21 -6.75 41.61
CA LEU A 61 22.83 -6.61 42.09
C LEU A 61 21.98 -7.87 41.86
N GLU A 62 22.14 -8.57 40.73
CA GLU A 62 21.26 -9.71 40.35
C GLU A 62 21.08 -10.79 41.44
N PRO A 63 22.13 -11.26 42.13
CA PRO A 63 21.98 -12.32 43.14
C PRO A 63 21.20 -11.88 44.39
N GLU A 64 21.14 -10.57 44.66
CA GLU A 64 20.52 -9.99 45.85
C GLU A 64 19.25 -9.21 45.52
N LEU A 65 18.64 -9.44 44.34
CA LEU A 65 17.42 -8.72 43.95
C LEU A 65 16.34 -8.85 45.03
N ASP A 66 15.70 -7.73 45.33
CA ASP A 66 14.57 -7.56 46.24
C ASP A 66 13.71 -6.35 45.78
N VAL A 67 12.62 -6.10 46.50
CA VAL A 67 11.69 -5.00 46.21
C VAL A 67 12.36 -3.62 46.26
N ASN A 68 13.43 -3.47 47.04
CA ASN A 68 14.09 -2.19 47.26
C ASN A 68 15.16 -1.87 46.20
N ASN A 69 15.69 -2.89 45.51
CA ASN A 69 16.78 -2.73 44.56
C ASN A 69 16.42 -3.10 43.11
N VAL A 70 15.25 -3.71 42.87
CA VAL A 70 14.76 -4.07 41.53
C VAL A 70 14.71 -2.87 40.59
N ASP A 71 14.33 -1.68 41.08
CA ASP A 71 14.30 -0.45 40.28
C ASP A 71 15.71 0.02 39.88
N GLN A 72 16.72 -0.21 40.72
CA GLN A 72 18.12 0.08 40.38
C GLN A 72 18.62 -0.87 39.30
N ALA A 73 18.21 -2.14 39.36
CA ALA A 73 18.51 -3.12 38.33
C ALA A 73 17.82 -2.79 37.00
N CYS A 74 16.54 -2.39 37.03
CA CYS A 74 15.82 -1.90 35.85
C CYS A 74 16.59 -0.74 35.20
N LYS A 75 16.97 0.28 35.99
CA LYS A 75 17.71 1.44 35.50
C LYS A 75 19.08 1.08 34.93
N ALA A 76 19.79 0.12 35.53
CA ALA A 76 21.06 -0.36 34.98
C ALA A 76 20.86 -1.04 33.62
N VAL A 77 19.83 -1.88 33.48
CA VAL A 77 19.47 -2.56 32.22
C VAL A 77 19.01 -1.55 31.15
N ASP A 78 18.17 -0.57 31.50
CA ASP A 78 17.72 0.48 30.58
C ASP A 78 18.91 1.34 30.11
N THR A 79 19.85 1.66 31.01
CA THR A 79 21.07 2.41 30.66
C THR A 79 21.96 1.60 29.72
N LEU A 80 22.16 0.30 29.99
CA LEU A 80 22.90 -0.60 29.09
C LEU A 80 22.21 -0.71 27.72
N THR A 81 20.88 -0.63 27.68
CA THR A 81 20.09 -0.65 26.44
C THR A 81 20.41 0.57 25.58
N GLU A 82 20.31 1.78 26.12
CA GLU A 82 20.65 3.02 25.38
C GLU A 82 22.12 3.11 24.94
N VAL A 83 23.03 2.45 25.66
CA VAL A 83 24.46 2.39 25.31
C VAL A 83 24.73 1.52 24.06
N VAL A 84 23.87 0.53 23.79
CA VAL A 84 24.00 -0.37 22.63
C VAL A 84 23.02 -0.05 21.49
N GLN A 85 21.85 0.48 21.81
CA GLN A 85 20.78 0.75 20.86
C GLN A 85 21.22 1.78 19.82
N GLY A 86 20.98 1.46 18.55
CA GLY A 86 21.43 2.28 17.42
C GLY A 86 22.94 2.46 17.26
N ASN A 87 23.77 1.76 18.03
CA ASN A 87 25.22 1.88 17.93
C ASN A 87 25.76 1.18 16.67
N THR A 88 26.08 1.97 15.64
CA THR A 88 26.59 1.45 14.36
C THR A 88 28.06 1.01 14.41
N SER A 89 28.82 1.33 15.47
CA SER A 89 30.22 0.91 15.61
C SER A 89 30.36 -0.52 16.16
N TYR A 90 29.27 -1.09 16.68
CA TYR A 90 29.17 -2.42 17.30
C TYR A 90 30.07 -2.65 18.51
N GLY A 91 30.82 -1.64 18.92
CA GLY A 91 31.88 -1.81 19.89
C GLY A 91 31.37 -2.12 21.30
N ASN A 92 30.30 -1.45 21.71
CA ASN A 92 29.66 -1.68 23.01
C ASN A 92 28.94 -3.03 23.04
N SER A 93 28.18 -3.37 21.99
CA SER A 93 27.47 -4.65 21.87
C SER A 93 28.44 -5.83 21.88
N GLN A 94 29.56 -5.73 21.13
CA GLN A 94 30.57 -6.79 21.09
C GLN A 94 31.23 -7.01 22.45
N LEU A 95 31.51 -5.93 23.19
CA LEU A 95 32.07 -5.97 24.54
C LEU A 95 31.10 -6.66 25.51
N LEU A 96 29.84 -6.21 25.55
CA LEU A 96 28.84 -6.80 26.44
C LEU A 96 28.56 -8.28 26.13
N LEU A 97 28.57 -8.69 24.86
CA LEU A 97 28.43 -10.10 24.48
C LEU A 97 29.63 -10.99 24.85
N GLN A 98 30.78 -10.41 25.21
CA GLN A 98 31.91 -11.17 25.76
C GLN A 98 31.79 -11.39 27.27
N THR A 99 30.89 -10.68 27.94
CA THR A 99 30.63 -10.82 29.37
C THR A 99 29.60 -11.92 29.65
N LYS A 100 29.23 -12.09 30.93
CA LYS A 100 28.13 -12.99 31.35
C LYS A 100 26.74 -12.32 31.27
N LEU A 101 26.61 -11.15 30.63
CA LEU A 101 25.34 -10.42 30.56
C LEU A 101 24.19 -11.28 29.99
N VAL A 102 24.39 -11.92 28.83
CA VAL A 102 23.33 -12.70 28.17
C VAL A 102 22.80 -13.82 29.08
N SER A 103 23.67 -14.50 29.83
CA SER A 103 23.23 -15.58 30.73
C SER A 103 22.55 -15.06 31.99
N ILE A 104 22.87 -13.84 32.43
CA ILE A 104 22.13 -13.15 33.51
C ILE A 104 20.73 -12.79 33.02
N LEU A 105 20.62 -12.18 31.83
CA LEU A 105 19.34 -11.77 31.26
C LEU A 105 18.43 -12.97 30.97
N GLU A 106 18.97 -14.07 30.45
CA GLU A 106 18.23 -15.33 30.25
C GLU A 106 17.63 -15.84 31.56
N ARG A 107 18.43 -15.89 32.65
CA ARG A 107 17.91 -16.29 33.96
C ARG A 107 16.81 -15.38 34.47
N LEU A 108 16.94 -14.06 34.29
CA LEU A 108 15.92 -13.11 34.74
C LEU A 108 14.61 -13.25 33.95
N VAL A 109 14.74 -13.55 32.67
CA VAL A 109 13.63 -13.84 31.77
C VAL A 109 12.92 -15.15 32.16
N GLU A 110 13.66 -16.21 32.47
CA GLU A 110 13.11 -17.54 32.79
C GLU A 110 12.67 -17.73 34.25
N LYS A 111 13.48 -17.32 35.24
CA LYS A 111 13.34 -17.69 36.67
C LYS A 111 12.18 -17.03 37.40
N THR A 112 11.53 -16.04 36.83
CA THR A 112 10.57 -15.17 37.54
C THR A 112 9.12 -15.66 37.43
N GLY A 113 8.90 -16.88 36.93
CA GLY A 113 7.61 -17.55 37.03
C GLY A 113 7.44 -18.12 38.44
N LEU A 114 6.49 -17.58 39.19
CA LEU A 114 5.88 -18.26 40.34
C LEU A 114 5.28 -19.59 39.87
N ASP A 115 6.09 -20.63 39.77
CA ASP A 115 5.61 -22.01 39.85
C ASP A 115 5.77 -22.44 41.30
N GLY A 116 4.62 -22.62 41.95
CA GLY A 116 4.55 -23.19 43.28
C GLY A 116 5.21 -24.57 43.28
N ALA A 117 6.08 -24.77 44.26
CA ALA A 117 6.21 -25.99 45.04
C ALA A 117 6.11 -27.31 44.25
N GLN A 118 7.18 -27.68 43.56
CA GLN A 118 7.78 -29.03 43.64
C GLN A 118 9.08 -29.03 42.84
N ASP A 119 10.11 -29.60 43.46
CA ASP A 119 11.45 -29.89 42.94
C ASP A 119 12.51 -28.78 43.03
N GLY A 120 13.46 -29.01 43.95
CA GLY A 120 14.79 -28.42 43.93
C GLY A 120 14.96 -27.14 44.73
N ALA A 121 15.29 -27.28 46.02
CA ALA A 121 15.95 -26.23 46.77
C ALA A 121 17.30 -25.89 46.09
N ASP A 122 17.47 -24.64 45.67
CA ASP A 122 18.63 -23.79 46.01
C ASP A 122 18.60 -22.47 45.19
N GLU A 123 18.88 -21.37 45.91
CA GLU A 123 19.22 -20.03 45.39
C GLU A 123 18.23 -19.33 44.45
N VAL A 124 17.17 -18.74 45.03
CA VAL A 124 16.63 -17.35 44.88
C VAL A 124 15.25 -17.33 45.56
N THR A 125 15.23 -17.56 46.87
CA THR A 125 14.00 -17.63 47.70
C THR A 125 13.91 -16.46 48.69
N LYS A 126 14.41 -15.29 48.30
CA LYS A 126 14.32 -14.06 49.12
C LYS A 126 13.17 -13.12 48.72
N LEU A 127 12.49 -13.34 47.59
CA LEU A 127 11.42 -12.45 47.10
C LEU A 127 9.99 -12.79 47.55
N THR A 128 9.77 -13.84 48.36
CA THR A 128 8.41 -14.26 48.75
C THR A 128 8.22 -14.57 50.23
N LYS A 129 9.18 -14.23 51.09
CA LYS A 129 8.91 -14.24 52.54
C LYS A 129 8.61 -12.82 53.00
N PRO A 130 7.35 -12.51 53.35
CA PRO A 130 7.06 -11.25 54.04
C PRO A 130 7.86 -11.26 55.34
N THR A 131 8.85 -10.38 55.42
CA THR A 131 9.45 -10.06 56.71
C THR A 131 8.45 -9.14 57.37
N THR A 132 7.91 -9.58 58.51
CA THR A 132 6.85 -8.96 59.32
C THR A 132 5.42 -9.38 58.97
N SER A 133 4.78 -9.94 59.99
CA SER A 133 3.43 -10.46 60.03
C SER A 133 2.43 -9.33 60.26
N ASP A 134 2.26 -8.45 59.28
CA ASP A 134 1.25 -7.38 59.34
C ASP A 134 0.29 -7.48 58.14
N GLU A 135 -1.00 -7.26 58.42
CA GLU A 135 -2.15 -7.50 57.53
C GLU A 135 -2.23 -6.58 56.28
N THR A 136 -1.17 -5.87 55.93
CA THR A 136 -1.04 -5.04 54.71
C THR A 136 -0.51 -5.81 53.48
N GLY A 137 -0.24 -7.12 53.61
CA GLY A 137 0.51 -7.93 52.66
C GLY A 137 -0.14 -8.23 51.29
N LEU A 138 -1.37 -7.81 51.02
CA LEU A 138 -2.02 -8.05 49.72
C LEU A 138 -1.65 -6.99 48.66
N GLU A 139 -1.45 -5.73 49.08
CA GLU A 139 -1.06 -4.64 48.16
C GLU A 139 0.43 -4.75 47.78
N GLY A 140 1.32 -5.07 48.74
CA GLY A 140 2.76 -5.21 48.48
C GLY A 140 3.12 -6.38 47.53
N ALA A 141 2.45 -7.52 47.65
CA ALA A 141 2.69 -8.67 46.77
C ALA A 141 2.31 -8.40 45.29
N GLN A 142 1.36 -7.49 45.07
CA GLN A 142 0.90 -7.09 43.74
C GLN A 142 1.84 -6.06 43.10
N ASP A 143 2.42 -5.16 43.90
CA ASP A 143 3.47 -4.24 43.48
C ASP A 143 4.78 -4.98 43.16
N ASP A 144 5.20 -5.94 44.00
CA ASP A 144 6.42 -6.74 43.80
C ASP A 144 6.42 -7.51 42.46
N ALA A 145 5.27 -8.10 42.11
CA ALA A 145 5.08 -8.79 40.83
C ALA A 145 5.12 -7.83 39.62
N SER A 146 4.72 -6.57 39.81
CA SER A 146 4.76 -5.52 38.79
C SER A 146 6.20 -5.07 38.50
N HIS A 147 7.02 -4.85 39.54
CA HIS A 147 8.41 -4.44 39.38
C HIS A 147 9.28 -5.53 38.70
N LEU A 148 9.07 -6.80 39.03
CA LEU A 148 9.74 -7.91 38.32
C LEU A 148 9.33 -8.00 36.85
N SER A 149 8.06 -7.74 36.55
CA SER A 149 7.55 -7.75 35.18
C SER A 149 8.16 -6.62 34.35
N LYS A 150 8.41 -5.44 34.96
CA LYS A 150 9.18 -4.36 34.33
C LYS A 150 10.62 -4.78 34.03
N LEU A 151 11.32 -5.39 35.00
CA LEU A 151 12.69 -5.87 34.79
C LEU A 151 12.79 -6.88 33.64
N ARG A 152 11.78 -7.74 33.47
CA ARG A 152 11.70 -8.66 32.33
C ARG A 152 11.62 -7.93 31.00
N VAL A 153 10.72 -6.94 30.90
CA VAL A 153 10.55 -6.13 29.69
C VAL A 153 11.85 -5.40 29.35
N SER A 154 12.50 -4.76 30.33
CA SER A 154 13.82 -4.14 30.14
C SER A 154 14.88 -5.16 29.70
N SER A 155 14.91 -6.35 30.30
CA SER A 155 15.87 -7.40 29.95
C SER A 155 15.69 -7.91 28.52
N LEU A 156 14.45 -8.10 28.07
CA LEU A 156 14.12 -8.49 26.70
C LEU A 156 14.47 -7.39 25.70
N THR A 157 14.21 -6.14 26.07
CA THR A 157 14.55 -4.98 25.26
C THR A 157 16.07 -4.89 25.07
N LEU A 158 16.86 -5.11 26.12
CA LEU A 158 18.32 -5.18 26.01
C LEU A 158 18.78 -6.34 25.13
N LEU A 159 18.18 -7.53 25.26
CA LEU A 159 18.50 -8.68 24.39
C LEU A 159 18.20 -8.38 22.91
N LEU A 160 17.09 -7.70 22.62
CA LEU A 160 16.75 -7.25 21.26
C LEU A 160 17.72 -6.16 20.78
N ALA A 161 18.07 -5.19 21.62
CA ALA A 161 19.01 -4.12 21.29
C ALA A 161 20.43 -4.66 20.98
N LEU A 162 20.86 -5.74 21.66
CA LEU A 162 22.11 -6.44 21.33
C LEU A 162 22.10 -7.13 19.96
N LEU A 163 20.92 -7.38 19.40
CA LEU A 163 20.74 -7.94 18.05
C LEU A 163 20.56 -6.86 16.98
N GLU A 164 20.27 -5.61 17.35
CA GLU A 164 20.11 -4.50 16.40
C GLU A 164 21.40 -4.25 15.61
N GLY A 165 21.25 -4.03 14.30
CA GLY A 165 22.37 -3.72 13.41
C GLY A 165 23.32 -4.89 13.14
N SER A 166 23.30 -5.99 13.91
CA SER A 166 24.28 -7.06 13.72
C SER A 166 24.03 -7.82 12.42
N THR A 167 24.76 -7.48 11.37
CA THR A 167 24.92 -8.33 10.18
C THR A 167 26.04 -9.36 10.35
N THR A 168 26.89 -9.15 11.35
CA THR A 168 28.06 -9.97 11.60
C THR A 168 27.61 -11.25 12.32
N GLN A 169 27.88 -12.40 11.71
CA GLN A 169 27.50 -13.73 12.23
C GLN A 169 27.88 -13.96 13.70
N SER A 170 28.84 -13.22 14.24
CA SER A 170 29.37 -13.39 15.59
C SER A 170 28.41 -13.04 16.74
N HIS A 171 27.49 -12.07 16.59
CA HIS A 171 26.62 -11.66 17.71
C HIS A 171 25.51 -12.70 17.94
N GLN A 172 24.79 -13.05 16.87
CA GLN A 172 23.74 -14.08 16.92
C GLN A 172 24.29 -15.43 17.34
N GLU A 173 25.48 -15.83 16.86
CA GLU A 173 26.13 -17.07 17.30
C GLU A 173 26.40 -17.10 18.79
N LYS A 174 26.91 -16.00 19.36
CA LYS A 174 27.20 -15.93 20.80
C LYS A 174 25.92 -16.03 21.62
N MET A 175 24.85 -15.36 21.20
CA MET A 175 23.56 -15.43 21.88
C MET A 175 22.93 -16.83 21.78
N LEU A 176 22.94 -17.46 20.61
CA LEU A 176 22.40 -18.82 20.40
C LEU A 176 23.14 -19.92 21.18
N ARG A 177 24.42 -19.69 21.54
CA ARG A 177 25.19 -20.61 22.39
C ARG A 177 24.78 -20.55 23.85
N VAL A 178 24.20 -19.43 24.28
CA VAL A 178 23.79 -19.20 25.67
C VAL A 178 22.30 -19.50 25.82
N LEU A 179 21.46 -18.92 24.95
CA LEU A 179 20.00 -18.98 25.04
C LEU A 179 19.43 -20.35 24.65
N ASP A 180 18.57 -20.94 25.50
CA ASP A 180 17.75 -22.11 25.14
C ASP A 180 16.44 -21.68 24.46
N LEU A 181 16.39 -21.81 23.13
CA LEU A 181 15.21 -21.47 22.32
C LEU A 181 13.94 -22.24 22.72
N GLY A 182 14.06 -23.46 23.25
CA GLY A 182 12.90 -24.24 23.71
C GLY A 182 12.34 -23.67 25.02
N ALA A 183 13.21 -23.28 25.95
CA ALA A 183 12.79 -22.64 27.19
C ALA A 183 12.16 -21.26 26.92
N LEU A 184 12.73 -20.48 25.99
CA LEU A 184 12.13 -19.25 25.50
C LEU A 184 10.75 -19.47 24.88
N ALA A 185 10.57 -20.50 24.05
CA ALA A 185 9.27 -20.83 23.44
C ALA A 185 8.20 -21.16 24.49
N ARG A 186 8.56 -21.92 25.54
CA ARG A 186 7.65 -22.19 26.67
C ARG A 186 7.33 -20.93 27.48
N SER A 187 8.31 -20.05 27.68
CA SER A 187 8.11 -18.75 28.35
C SER A 187 7.14 -17.84 27.58
N VAL A 188 7.24 -17.82 26.24
CA VAL A 188 6.28 -17.11 25.37
C VAL A 188 4.86 -17.66 25.57
N ALA A 189 4.69 -18.98 25.52
CA ALA A 189 3.39 -19.62 25.67
C ALA A 189 2.76 -19.26 27.03
N LYS A 190 3.53 -19.39 28.12
CA LYS A 190 3.09 -19.07 29.48
C LYS A 190 2.69 -17.60 29.63
N SER A 191 3.48 -16.67 29.08
CA SER A 191 3.19 -15.23 29.12
C SER A 191 1.92 -14.90 28.33
N TYR A 192 1.75 -15.51 27.16
CA TYR A 192 0.56 -15.33 26.34
C TYR A 192 -0.70 -15.88 27.03
N GLU A 193 -0.66 -17.11 27.56
CA GLU A 193 -1.79 -17.72 28.27
C GLU A 193 -2.22 -16.89 29.49
N ARG A 194 -1.25 -16.37 30.26
CA ARG A 194 -1.52 -15.46 31.38
C ARG A 194 -2.17 -14.15 30.93
N SER A 195 -1.71 -13.59 29.81
CA SER A 195 -2.29 -12.36 29.26
C SER A 195 -3.74 -12.53 28.81
N VAL A 196 -4.11 -13.73 28.32
CA VAL A 196 -5.46 -14.07 27.89
C VAL A 196 -6.36 -14.37 29.08
N SER A 197 -5.86 -15.06 30.11
CA SER A 197 -6.66 -15.41 31.30
C SER A 197 -7.04 -14.20 32.16
N LEU A 198 -6.25 -13.12 32.10
CA LEU A 198 -6.52 -11.86 32.79
C LEU A 198 -7.44 -10.90 31.99
N ALA A 199 -7.78 -11.24 30.75
CA ALA A 199 -8.44 -10.34 29.81
C ALA A 199 -9.97 -10.50 29.79
N ASP A 200 -10.64 -10.11 30.88
CA ASP A 200 -12.11 -9.93 30.86
C ASP A 200 -12.54 -8.58 30.25
N GLU A 201 -11.64 -7.58 30.10
CA GLU A 201 -12.02 -6.24 29.60
C GLU A 201 -11.24 -5.70 28.37
N ALA A 202 -9.98 -6.07 28.10
CA ALA A 202 -9.29 -5.78 26.82
C ALA A 202 -7.89 -6.45 26.75
N PRO A 203 -7.66 -7.47 25.90
CA PRO A 203 -6.41 -8.26 25.87
C PRO A 203 -5.19 -7.53 25.27
N THR A 204 -5.24 -6.22 25.00
CA THR A 204 -4.20 -5.49 24.26
C THR A 204 -3.32 -4.57 25.11
N LYS A 205 -3.60 -4.40 26.42
CA LYS A 205 -2.87 -3.45 27.27
C LYS A 205 -2.21 -4.07 28.51
N THR A 206 -2.15 -5.39 28.61
CA THR A 206 -1.50 -6.04 29.75
C THR A 206 0.01 -6.12 29.52
N LEU A 207 0.79 -5.84 30.57
CA LEU A 207 2.25 -5.96 30.56
C LEU A 207 2.71 -7.38 30.18
N ASP A 208 1.91 -8.40 30.53
CA ASP A 208 2.13 -9.80 30.14
C ASP A 208 2.01 -10.01 28.61
N MET A 209 1.08 -9.32 27.92
CA MET A 209 0.96 -9.39 26.45
C MET A 209 2.18 -8.75 25.78
N GLU A 210 2.60 -7.58 26.26
CA GLU A 210 3.82 -6.91 25.78
C GLU A 210 5.07 -7.79 25.98
N THR A 211 5.17 -8.42 27.15
CA THR A 211 6.23 -9.39 27.44
C THR A 211 6.19 -10.57 26.47
N ALA A 212 5.01 -11.12 26.16
CA ALA A 212 4.87 -12.21 25.20
C ALA A 212 5.27 -11.78 23.77
N GLU A 213 4.88 -10.58 23.35
CA GLU A 213 5.21 -10.01 22.04
C GLU A 213 6.73 -9.80 21.90
N LEU A 214 7.39 -9.20 22.89
CA LEU A 214 8.85 -8.98 22.89
C LEU A 214 9.63 -10.31 22.89
N HIS A 215 9.23 -11.27 23.71
CA HIS A 215 9.82 -12.61 23.67
C HIS A 215 9.64 -13.28 22.31
N TYR A 216 8.45 -13.15 21.71
CA TYR A 216 8.19 -13.72 20.40
C TYR A 216 9.06 -13.09 19.31
N MET A 217 9.28 -11.77 19.36
CA MET A 217 10.21 -11.09 18.46
C MET A 217 11.64 -11.62 18.60
N LEU A 218 12.12 -11.80 19.83
CA LEU A 218 13.45 -12.35 20.10
C LEU A 218 13.58 -13.77 19.54
N LEU A 219 12.60 -14.64 19.84
CA LEU A 219 12.56 -16.01 19.34
C LEU A 219 12.51 -16.06 17.81
N ALA A 220 11.67 -15.23 17.19
CA ALA A 220 11.53 -15.17 15.74
C ALA A 220 12.80 -14.68 15.04
N ASN A 221 13.49 -13.69 15.60
CA ASN A 221 14.75 -13.17 15.07
C ASN A 221 15.85 -14.25 15.13
N LEU A 222 16.02 -14.90 16.27
CA LEU A 222 16.99 -15.97 16.47
C LEU A 222 16.69 -17.21 15.62
N LYS A 223 15.41 -17.61 15.50
CA LYS A 223 14.97 -18.71 14.61
C LYS A 223 15.33 -18.43 13.16
N HIS A 224 14.98 -17.23 12.67
CA HIS A 224 15.23 -16.86 11.28
C HIS A 224 16.72 -16.90 10.94
N TRP A 225 17.56 -16.42 11.86
CA TRP A 225 19.01 -16.48 11.68
C TRP A 225 19.53 -17.93 11.67
N GLN A 226 18.99 -18.81 12.50
CA GLN A 226 19.34 -20.23 12.51
C GLN A 226 18.98 -20.92 11.17
N GLU A 227 17.78 -20.66 10.63
CA GLU A 227 17.31 -21.27 9.37
C GLU A 227 18.13 -20.86 8.15
N GLN A 228 18.68 -19.65 8.13
CA GLN A 228 19.55 -19.20 7.04
C GLN A 228 20.89 -19.97 6.97
N ARG A 229 21.27 -20.59 8.09
CA ARG A 229 22.53 -21.33 8.21
C ARG A 229 22.29 -22.81 8.01
N ASP A 230 22.56 -23.28 6.79
CA ASP A 230 22.70 -24.70 6.47
C ASP A 230 23.89 -25.29 7.28
N GLY A 231 23.65 -25.77 8.51
CA GLY A 231 24.58 -26.68 9.18
C GLY A 231 25.06 -26.39 10.60
N VAL A 232 24.42 -25.56 11.43
CA VAL A 232 24.80 -25.45 12.86
C VAL A 232 23.68 -25.83 13.82
N LEU A 233 23.99 -26.88 14.60
CA LEU A 233 23.26 -27.50 15.73
C LEU A 233 21.90 -28.16 15.37
N PRO A 234 21.93 -29.38 14.80
CA PRO A 234 20.72 -30.21 14.56
C PRO A 234 19.83 -30.47 15.80
N GLY A 235 20.33 -30.21 17.01
CA GLY A 235 19.63 -30.45 18.28
C GLY A 235 18.74 -29.30 18.79
N GLN A 236 18.98 -28.06 18.35
CA GLN A 236 18.18 -26.88 18.79
C GLN A 236 17.07 -26.51 17.80
N ALA A 237 17.26 -26.74 16.50
CA ALA A 237 16.24 -26.45 15.48
C ALA A 237 14.91 -27.19 15.73
N ARG A 238 14.97 -28.38 16.35
CA ARG A 238 13.79 -29.19 16.73
C ARG A 238 13.01 -28.68 17.95
N ARG A 239 13.56 -27.75 18.75
CA ARG A 239 12.92 -27.26 19.99
C ARG A 239 12.10 -25.99 19.81
N ILE A 240 12.18 -25.35 18.65
CA ILE A 240 11.44 -24.12 18.35
C ILE A 240 9.98 -24.42 17.96
N ASP A 241 9.71 -25.64 17.51
CA ASP A 241 8.35 -26.14 17.23
C ASP A 241 7.57 -26.50 18.51
N GLU A 242 8.12 -26.20 19.69
CA GLU A 242 7.41 -26.35 20.97
C GLU A 242 6.35 -25.27 21.20
N LEU A 243 6.36 -24.18 20.43
CA LEU A 243 5.30 -23.16 20.53
C LEU A 243 4.01 -23.69 19.89
N PRO A 244 2.89 -23.76 20.63
CA PRO A 244 1.62 -24.24 20.06
C PRO A 244 1.18 -23.40 18.84
N ASP A 245 0.73 -24.08 17.77
CA ASP A 245 0.32 -23.43 16.50
C ASP A 245 -0.74 -22.35 16.70
N ALA A 246 -1.66 -22.55 17.66
CA ALA A 246 -2.70 -21.58 17.99
C ALA A 246 -2.12 -20.26 18.55
N ILE A 247 -1.13 -20.37 19.45
CA ILE A 247 -0.46 -19.21 20.07
C ILE A 247 0.39 -18.51 19.02
N LYS A 248 1.15 -19.28 18.23
CA LYS A 248 1.94 -18.77 17.12
C LYS A 248 1.08 -17.96 16.14
N THR A 249 -0.05 -18.52 15.69
CA THR A 249 -0.97 -17.83 14.78
C THR A 249 -1.52 -16.54 15.37
N ALA A 250 -1.79 -16.51 16.69
CA ALA A 250 -2.27 -15.31 17.37
C ALA A 250 -1.20 -14.23 17.49
N LEU A 251 0.06 -14.61 17.74
CA LEU A 251 1.20 -13.69 17.81
C LEU A 251 1.64 -13.20 16.42
N ASP A 252 1.55 -14.02 15.38
CA ASP A 252 1.80 -13.63 13.99
C ASP A 252 0.81 -12.57 13.48
N GLN A 253 -0.37 -12.46 14.10
CA GLN A 253 -1.32 -11.37 13.83
C GLN A 253 -0.99 -10.07 14.58
N ARG A 254 -0.04 -10.09 15.52
CA ARG A 254 0.33 -8.96 16.39
C ARG A 254 1.74 -8.48 16.13
N VAL A 255 2.65 -9.38 15.77
CA VAL A 255 4.05 -9.08 15.47
C VAL A 255 4.25 -9.17 13.97
N CYS A 256 4.80 -8.11 13.38
CA CYS A 256 5.16 -8.04 11.98
C CYS A 256 6.67 -7.98 11.83
N SER A 257 7.15 -8.48 10.69
CA SER A 257 8.54 -8.32 10.27
C SER A 257 8.62 -7.70 8.88
N ILE A 258 9.65 -6.88 8.67
CA ILE A 258 10.00 -6.28 7.38
C ILE A 258 11.51 -6.31 7.19
N GLU A 259 11.96 -6.12 5.95
CA GLU A 259 13.38 -5.96 5.62
C GLU A 259 13.68 -4.47 5.42
N VAL A 260 14.71 -3.97 6.09
CA VAL A 260 15.15 -2.59 5.97
C VAL A 260 16.65 -2.53 5.70
N VAL A 261 17.07 -1.50 4.97
CA VAL A 261 18.47 -1.15 4.79
C VAL A 261 18.87 -0.24 5.94
N ASN A 262 19.79 -0.73 6.78
CA ASN A 262 20.25 0.00 7.95
C ASN A 262 21.16 1.20 7.59
N ALA A 263 21.63 1.92 8.60
CA ALA A 263 22.50 3.09 8.41
C ALA A 263 23.85 2.79 7.73
N VAL A 264 24.31 1.54 7.81
CA VAL A 264 25.56 1.05 7.19
C VAL A 264 25.34 0.62 5.73
N GLY A 265 24.08 0.56 5.27
CA GLY A 265 23.73 0.14 3.91
C GLY A 265 23.52 -1.36 3.76
N GLU A 266 23.40 -2.10 4.86
CA GLU A 266 23.18 -3.54 4.84
C GLU A 266 21.71 -3.89 5.14
N LEU A 267 21.21 -4.95 4.51
CA LEU A 267 19.86 -5.45 4.74
C LEU A 267 19.76 -6.20 6.06
N GLU A 268 18.80 -5.81 6.90
CA GLU A 268 18.44 -6.48 8.14
C GLU A 268 16.93 -6.72 8.22
N ARG A 269 16.53 -7.72 9.00
CA ARG A 269 15.12 -8.01 9.29
C ARG A 269 14.78 -7.45 10.65
N VAL A 270 13.79 -6.56 10.69
CA VAL A 270 13.33 -5.91 11.91
C VAL A 270 11.93 -6.39 12.25
N TYR A 271 11.63 -6.43 13.55
CA TYR A 271 10.36 -6.89 14.09
C TYR A 271 9.71 -5.74 14.87
N PHE A 272 8.39 -5.60 14.75
CA PHE A 272 7.64 -4.56 15.44
C PHE A 272 6.20 -5.03 15.72
N ARG A 273 5.54 -4.34 16.65
CA ARG A 273 4.14 -4.61 17.00
C ARG A 273 3.22 -3.91 16.02
N MET A 274 2.25 -4.65 15.48
CA MET A 274 1.19 -4.09 14.64
C MET A 274 0.23 -3.27 15.52
N PRO A 275 0.06 -1.96 15.27
CA PRO A 275 -0.90 -1.15 16.01
C PRO A 275 -2.32 -1.70 15.89
N ALA A 276 -3.10 -1.64 16.98
CA ALA A 276 -4.44 -2.24 17.03
C ALA A 276 -5.39 -1.69 15.95
N PHE A 277 -5.33 -0.37 15.68
CA PHE A 277 -6.15 0.30 14.67
C PHE A 277 -5.90 -0.15 13.24
N CYS A 278 -4.73 -0.75 12.94
CA CYS A 278 -4.44 -1.28 11.61
C CYS A 278 -5.40 -2.42 11.21
N ARG A 279 -6.12 -3.02 12.16
CA ARG A 279 -7.19 -3.99 11.91
C ARG A 279 -8.37 -3.40 11.12
N HIS A 280 -8.57 -2.08 11.17
CA HIS A 280 -9.62 -1.39 10.41
C HIS A 280 -9.27 -1.20 8.92
N LEU A 281 -8.15 -1.75 8.44
CA LEU A 281 -7.80 -1.73 7.01
C LEU A 281 -8.79 -2.56 6.18
N THR A 282 -9.76 -1.88 5.57
CA THR A 282 -10.81 -2.50 4.77
C THR A 282 -10.28 -3.10 3.46
N ARG A 283 -10.97 -4.13 2.94
CA ARG A 283 -10.66 -4.73 1.63
C ARG A 283 -10.74 -3.69 0.50
N ALA A 284 -11.69 -2.76 0.57
CA ALA A 284 -11.82 -1.68 -0.41
C ALA A 284 -10.57 -0.80 -0.45
N ASN A 285 -10.03 -0.42 0.73
CA ASN A 285 -8.80 0.36 0.82
C ASN A 285 -7.58 -0.42 0.33
N ARG A 286 -7.52 -1.73 0.58
CA ARG A 286 -6.47 -2.59 -0.01
C ARG A 286 -6.51 -2.56 -1.53
N VAL A 287 -7.69 -2.72 -2.13
CA VAL A 287 -7.87 -2.64 -3.58
C VAL A 287 -7.53 -1.24 -4.10
N ARG A 288 -7.92 -0.18 -3.38
CA ARG A 288 -7.61 1.22 -3.71
C ARG A 288 -6.11 1.47 -3.80
N ILE A 289 -5.31 1.01 -2.83
CA ILE A 289 -3.85 1.13 -2.89
C ILE A 289 -3.31 0.28 -4.04
N LEU A 290 -3.71 -0.99 -4.10
CA LEU A 290 -3.11 -1.97 -5.00
C LEU A 290 -3.16 -1.52 -6.47
N TRP A 291 -4.28 -0.92 -6.87
CA TRP A 291 -4.53 -0.43 -8.22
C TRP A 291 -4.35 1.08 -8.40
N GLY A 292 -4.30 1.85 -7.31
CA GLY A 292 -4.23 3.31 -7.35
C GLY A 292 -2.81 3.88 -7.32
N VAL A 293 -1.83 3.09 -6.85
CA VAL A 293 -0.41 3.48 -6.85
C VAL A 293 0.11 3.57 -8.28
N ASP A 294 0.82 4.66 -8.57
CA ASP A 294 1.50 4.86 -9.85
C ASP A 294 2.71 3.94 -10.01
N ARG A 295 2.64 2.99 -10.96
CA ARG A 295 3.65 1.94 -11.17
C ARG A 295 4.58 2.18 -12.35
N GLU A 296 4.62 3.38 -12.92
CA GLU A 296 5.49 3.71 -14.07
C GLU A 296 6.96 3.33 -13.80
N THR A 297 7.45 3.60 -12.59
CA THR A 297 8.78 3.17 -12.13
C THR A 297 8.70 2.64 -10.69
N PRO A 298 9.59 1.71 -10.27
CA PRO A 298 9.60 1.21 -8.90
C PRO A 298 9.74 2.32 -7.85
N GLY A 299 10.59 3.33 -8.12
CA GLY A 299 10.79 4.47 -7.21
C GLY A 299 9.54 5.35 -7.06
N LYS A 300 8.85 5.65 -8.18
CA LYS A 300 7.60 6.44 -8.14
C LYS A 300 6.49 5.69 -7.41
N ALA A 301 6.41 4.37 -7.57
CA ALA A 301 5.43 3.52 -6.89
C ALA A 301 5.60 3.54 -5.37
N ILE A 302 6.84 3.42 -4.89
CA ILE A 302 7.17 3.52 -3.47
C ILE A 302 6.87 4.93 -2.94
N GLN A 303 7.28 5.96 -3.68
CA GLN A 303 7.04 7.35 -3.30
C GLN A 303 5.55 7.67 -3.17
N ASP A 304 4.74 7.30 -4.16
CA ASP A 304 3.29 7.50 -4.15
C ASP A 304 2.61 6.69 -3.02
N PHE A 305 3.08 5.46 -2.78
CA PHE A 305 2.63 4.65 -1.64
C PHE A 305 2.91 5.33 -0.29
N CYS A 306 4.15 5.77 -0.04
CA CYS A 306 4.58 6.32 1.24
C CYS A 306 4.09 7.75 1.49
N LEU A 307 4.03 8.61 0.47
CA LEU A 307 3.68 10.03 0.65
C LEU A 307 2.19 10.32 0.51
N ARG A 308 1.46 9.55 -0.29
CA ARG A 308 0.05 9.80 -0.58
C ARG A 308 -0.85 8.78 0.10
N PHE A 309 -0.74 7.52 -0.28
CA PHE A 309 -1.70 6.49 0.15
C PHE A 309 -1.58 6.12 1.63
N ALA A 310 -0.35 5.91 2.13
CA ALA A 310 -0.14 5.50 3.52
C ALA A 310 -0.64 6.54 4.53
N PRO A 311 -0.33 7.86 4.39
CA PRO A 311 -0.85 8.88 5.31
C PRO A 311 -2.37 9.05 5.25
N GLU A 312 -2.97 8.98 4.06
CA GLU A 312 -4.44 9.05 3.89
C GLU A 312 -5.13 7.90 4.64
N ILE A 313 -4.62 6.68 4.48
CA ILE A 313 -5.21 5.48 5.10
C ILE A 313 -4.93 5.42 6.59
N TYR A 314 -3.77 5.90 7.05
CA TYR A 314 -3.49 6.07 8.47
C TYR A 314 -4.54 6.95 9.15
N ARG A 315 -4.82 8.13 8.59
CA ARG A 315 -5.86 9.04 9.12
C ARG A 315 -7.24 8.37 9.09
N GLU A 316 -7.56 7.66 8.00
CA GLU A 316 -8.84 6.95 7.87
C GLU A 316 -9.00 5.85 8.95
N MET A 317 -7.98 5.03 9.19
CA MET A 317 -8.02 3.97 10.21
C MET A 317 -8.13 4.55 11.62
N ARG A 318 -7.39 5.63 11.93
CA ARG A 318 -7.46 6.32 13.23
C ARG A 318 -8.82 6.98 13.47
N HIS A 319 -9.40 7.56 12.42
CA HIS A 319 -10.74 8.12 12.49
C HIS A 319 -11.79 7.04 12.80
N VAL A 320 -11.72 5.87 12.14
CA VAL A 320 -12.64 4.75 12.41
C VAL A 320 -12.49 4.24 13.85
N GLU A 321 -11.26 4.05 14.34
CA GLU A 321 -11.00 3.65 15.73
C GLU A 321 -11.57 4.68 16.73
N SER A 322 -11.38 5.97 16.45
CA SER A 322 -11.93 7.04 17.28
C SER A 322 -13.46 7.03 17.30
N LEU A 323 -14.11 6.78 16.16
CA LEU A 323 -15.56 6.71 16.07
C LEU A 323 -16.15 5.50 16.80
N GLU A 324 -15.51 4.33 16.68
CA GLU A 324 -15.95 3.10 17.36
C GLU A 324 -15.82 3.20 18.89
N SER A 325 -14.77 3.87 19.37
CA SER A 325 -14.52 4.06 20.80
C SER A 325 -15.35 5.20 21.42
N SER A 326 -15.67 6.25 20.65
CA SER A 326 -16.34 7.45 21.19
C SER A 326 -17.87 7.44 21.07
N SER A 327 -18.45 6.70 20.12
CA SER A 327 -19.87 6.88 19.76
C SER A 327 -20.63 5.58 19.51
N ASN A 328 -21.56 5.27 20.41
CA ASN A 328 -22.55 4.20 20.20
C ASN A 328 -23.44 4.45 18.98
N PHE A 329 -23.65 5.71 18.60
CA PHE A 329 -24.41 6.08 17.40
C PHE A 329 -23.69 5.65 16.11
N TRP A 330 -22.37 5.81 16.06
CA TRP A 330 -21.57 5.29 14.95
C TRP A 330 -21.65 3.77 14.88
N ASN A 331 -21.53 3.08 16.02
CA ASN A 331 -21.65 1.62 16.09
C ASN A 331 -23.02 1.15 15.58
N LEU A 332 -24.11 1.86 15.90
CA LEU A 332 -25.44 1.60 15.37
C LEU A 332 -25.52 1.79 13.84
N LEU A 333 -25.04 2.93 13.33
CA LEU A 333 -25.02 3.21 11.87
C LEU A 333 -24.19 2.18 11.11
N ASN A 334 -23.04 1.80 11.67
CA ASN A 334 -22.18 0.78 11.10
C ASN A 334 -22.86 -0.57 11.07
N TRP A 335 -23.50 -0.98 12.15
CA TRP A 335 -24.26 -2.22 12.23
C TRP A 335 -25.40 -2.27 11.21
N LEU A 336 -26.16 -1.18 11.07
CA LEU A 336 -27.25 -1.07 10.09
C LEU A 336 -26.74 -1.27 8.65
N HIS A 337 -25.66 -0.58 8.28
CA HIS A 337 -25.12 -0.61 6.92
C HIS A 337 -24.29 -1.87 6.60
N ALA A 338 -23.59 -2.44 7.60
CA ALA A 338 -22.66 -3.56 7.40
C ALA A 338 -23.30 -4.82 6.80
N ARG A 339 -24.63 -4.96 6.89
CA ARG A 339 -25.31 -6.15 6.37
C ARG A 339 -25.46 -6.17 4.85
N ALA A 340 -25.06 -5.12 4.10
CA ALA A 340 -25.37 -4.91 2.68
C ALA A 340 -26.88 -4.89 2.32
N LEU A 341 -27.72 -5.42 3.22
CA LEU A 341 -29.16 -5.44 3.18
C LEU A 341 -29.75 -4.05 3.01
N VAL A 342 -29.23 -3.00 3.66
CA VAL A 342 -29.84 -1.66 3.54
C VAL A 342 -29.74 -1.13 2.11
N VAL A 343 -28.61 -1.29 1.43
CA VAL A 343 -28.40 -0.80 0.06
C VAL A 343 -29.15 -1.66 -0.96
N GLU A 344 -29.25 -2.97 -0.75
CA GLU A 344 -30.08 -3.85 -1.58
C GLU A 344 -31.58 -3.60 -1.37
N PHE A 345 -31.98 -3.42 -0.11
CA PHE A 345 -33.34 -3.14 0.29
C PHE A 345 -33.83 -1.78 -0.22
N MET A 346 -32.99 -0.73 -0.17
CA MET A 346 -33.33 0.57 -0.77
C MET A 346 -33.69 0.48 -2.25
N PHE A 347 -32.97 -0.35 -3.00
CA PHE A 347 -33.26 -0.52 -4.42
C PHE A 347 -34.50 -1.38 -4.65
N GLY A 348 -34.71 -2.42 -3.83
CA GLY A 348 -35.95 -3.17 -3.81
C GLY A 348 -37.18 -2.30 -3.49
N LEU A 349 -37.05 -1.38 -2.54
CA LEU A 349 -38.07 -0.38 -2.22
C LEU A 349 -38.32 0.56 -3.39
N ALA A 350 -37.27 1.07 -4.04
CA ALA A 350 -37.42 1.92 -5.22
C ALA A 350 -38.21 1.21 -6.34
N ILE A 351 -37.92 -0.06 -6.61
CA ILE A 351 -38.70 -0.87 -7.57
C ILE A 351 -40.15 -1.00 -7.12
N ALA A 352 -40.40 -1.39 -5.87
CA ALA A 352 -41.74 -1.57 -5.34
C ALA A 352 -42.58 -0.29 -5.40
N GLN A 353 -41.98 0.86 -5.04
CA GLN A 353 -42.62 2.18 -5.15
C GLN A 353 -43.00 2.51 -6.59
N ASN A 354 -42.10 2.26 -7.55
CA ASN A 354 -42.39 2.54 -8.96
C ASN A 354 -43.47 1.60 -9.54
N VAL A 355 -43.57 0.37 -9.04
CA VAL A 355 -44.70 -0.52 -9.36
C VAL A 355 -46.02 0.01 -8.78
N LEU A 356 -46.01 0.53 -7.55
CA LEU A 356 -47.20 1.17 -6.97
C LEU A 356 -47.64 2.40 -7.78
N LEU A 357 -46.70 3.24 -8.22
CA LEU A 357 -46.99 4.37 -9.11
C LEU A 357 -47.72 3.92 -10.38
N LEU A 358 -47.30 2.80 -11.01
CA LEU A 358 -48.00 2.26 -12.17
C LEU A 358 -49.45 1.91 -11.84
N THR A 359 -49.74 1.30 -10.70
CA THR A 359 -51.11 0.96 -10.31
C THR A 359 -51.98 2.22 -10.14
N ARG A 360 -51.45 3.26 -9.49
CA ARG A 360 -52.15 4.52 -9.24
C ARG A 360 -52.50 5.30 -10.51
N PHE A 361 -51.57 5.36 -11.47
CA PHE A 361 -51.78 6.09 -12.73
C PHE A 361 -52.37 5.21 -13.84
N SER A 362 -52.63 3.92 -13.55
CA SER A 362 -53.36 3.03 -14.44
C SER A 362 -54.87 3.09 -14.19
N SER A 363 -55.65 2.64 -15.16
CA SER A 363 -57.12 2.59 -15.05
C SER A 363 -57.63 1.71 -13.89
N LEU A 364 -56.78 0.87 -13.29
CA LEU A 364 -57.07 0.10 -12.08
C LEU A 364 -56.76 0.94 -10.83
N HIS A 365 -57.68 1.80 -10.41
CA HIS A 365 -57.53 2.62 -9.20
C HIS A 365 -57.65 1.75 -7.94
N PHE A 366 -56.52 1.17 -7.49
CA PHE A 366 -56.41 0.59 -6.15
C PHE A 366 -56.03 1.67 -5.14
N ASP A 367 -56.65 1.68 -3.97
CA ASP A 367 -56.29 2.58 -2.87
C ASP A 367 -55.00 2.09 -2.19
N VAL A 368 -53.86 2.61 -2.66
CA VAL A 368 -52.51 2.24 -2.20
C VAL A 368 -51.80 3.38 -1.48
N GLU A 369 -52.53 4.45 -1.12
CA GLU A 369 -51.95 5.68 -0.57
C GLU A 369 -51.16 5.42 0.72
N PHE A 370 -51.67 4.57 1.61
CA PHE A 370 -50.95 4.17 2.83
C PHE A 370 -49.61 3.49 2.53
N LEU A 371 -49.57 2.58 1.54
CA LEU A 371 -48.36 1.85 1.17
C LEU A 371 -47.32 2.78 0.53
N GLU A 372 -47.75 3.77 -0.26
CA GLU A 372 -46.86 4.78 -0.85
C GLU A 372 -46.17 5.62 0.23
N TYR A 373 -46.92 6.12 1.23
CA TYR A 373 -46.33 6.87 2.34
C TYR A 373 -45.42 5.99 3.20
N LEU A 374 -45.80 4.74 3.46
CA LEU A 374 -44.99 3.80 4.24
C LEU A 374 -43.65 3.51 3.53
N PHE A 375 -43.69 3.15 2.25
CA PHE A 375 -42.48 2.86 1.49
C PHE A 375 -41.64 4.12 1.25
N GLY A 376 -42.28 5.27 1.00
CA GLY A 376 -41.62 6.57 0.90
C GLY A 376 -40.86 6.96 2.16
N SER A 377 -41.49 6.79 3.32
CA SER A 377 -40.87 7.08 4.61
C SER A 377 -39.70 6.14 4.87
N LEU A 378 -39.85 4.85 4.54
CA LEU A 378 -38.79 3.87 4.69
C LEU A 378 -37.60 4.16 3.76
N GLN A 379 -37.86 4.56 2.51
CA GLN A 379 -36.83 4.99 1.56
C GLN A 379 -36.05 6.21 2.07
N LEU A 380 -36.74 7.19 2.67
CA LEU A 380 -36.09 8.35 3.28
C LEU A 380 -35.20 7.95 4.46
N VAL A 381 -35.69 7.08 5.35
CA VAL A 381 -34.89 6.60 6.49
C VAL A 381 -33.65 5.84 6.01
N CYS A 382 -33.80 4.92 5.07
CA CYS A 382 -32.68 4.17 4.54
C CYS A 382 -31.66 5.10 3.85
N SER A 383 -32.10 5.99 2.94
CA SER A 383 -31.21 6.93 2.25
C SER A 383 -30.50 7.86 3.22
N GLY A 384 -31.22 8.39 4.21
CA GLY A 384 -30.65 9.21 5.28
C GLY A 384 -29.62 8.47 6.12
N THR A 385 -29.83 7.19 6.44
CA THR A 385 -28.85 6.39 7.22
C THR A 385 -27.56 6.15 6.44
N VAL A 386 -27.64 5.84 5.14
CA VAL A 386 -26.47 5.64 4.28
C VAL A 386 -25.72 6.95 4.09
N PHE A 387 -26.44 8.05 3.85
CA PHE A 387 -25.88 9.39 3.77
C PHE A 387 -25.15 9.78 5.06
N ALA A 388 -25.81 9.65 6.22
CA ALA A 388 -25.23 10.03 7.50
C ALA A 388 -23.96 9.24 7.82
N ARG A 389 -23.97 7.91 7.59
CA ARG A 389 -22.78 7.08 7.74
C ARG A 389 -21.64 7.56 6.84
N HIS A 390 -21.89 7.72 5.54
CA HIS A 390 -20.85 8.10 4.58
C HIS A 390 -20.30 9.50 4.89
N ALA A 391 -21.17 10.45 5.24
CA ALA A 391 -20.78 11.80 5.62
C ALA A 391 -19.91 11.83 6.90
N ILE A 392 -20.26 11.07 7.94
CA ILE A 392 -19.46 10.98 9.18
C ILE A 392 -18.10 10.31 8.92
N HIS A 393 -18.05 9.32 8.03
CA HIS A 393 -16.80 8.65 7.64
C HIS A 393 -15.85 9.61 6.90
N VAL A 394 -16.38 10.35 5.92
CA VAL A 394 -15.57 11.08 4.94
C VAL A 394 -15.31 12.54 5.31
N ALA A 395 -16.28 13.25 5.89
CA ALA A 395 -16.21 14.70 6.06
C ALA A 395 -14.99 15.18 6.89
N PRO A 396 -14.56 14.51 7.97
CA PRO A 396 -13.38 14.94 8.74
C PRO A 396 -12.05 14.67 8.03
N LEU A 397 -12.03 13.71 7.09
CA LEU A 397 -10.82 13.28 6.38
C LEU A 397 -10.52 14.14 5.14
N ARG A 398 -11.53 14.82 4.60
CA ARG A 398 -11.44 15.59 3.35
C ARG A 398 -11.72 17.06 3.60
N GLY A 399 -10.93 17.94 2.96
CA GLY A 399 -11.22 19.38 2.97
C GLY A 399 -12.55 19.70 2.25
N PRO A 400 -13.16 20.87 2.51
CA PRO A 400 -14.47 21.21 1.95
C PRO A 400 -14.52 21.17 0.41
N GLY A 401 -13.44 21.58 -0.26
CA GLY A 401 -13.36 21.51 -1.73
C GLY A 401 -13.20 20.09 -2.29
N GLN A 402 -12.70 19.14 -1.49
CA GLN A 402 -12.63 17.73 -1.87
C GLN A 402 -13.96 17.02 -1.62
N LEU A 403 -14.68 17.41 -0.57
CA LEU A 403 -16.01 16.88 -0.25
C LEU A 403 -17.03 17.14 -1.36
N ILE A 404 -16.99 18.34 -1.96
CA ILE A 404 -17.86 18.71 -3.09
C ILE A 404 -17.56 17.91 -4.36
N LYS A 405 -16.36 17.31 -4.47
CA LYS A 405 -15.97 16.48 -5.63
C LYS A 405 -16.26 15.00 -5.41
N ASP A 406 -16.71 14.61 -4.23
CA ASP A 406 -17.01 13.23 -3.91
C ASP A 406 -18.31 12.80 -4.61
N THR A 407 -18.17 12.04 -5.69
CA THR A 407 -19.30 11.58 -6.50
C THR A 407 -20.28 10.72 -5.71
N GLU A 408 -19.81 9.95 -4.73
CA GLU A 408 -20.66 9.08 -3.91
C GLU A 408 -21.51 9.93 -2.96
N LEU A 409 -20.88 10.90 -2.28
CA LEU A 409 -21.61 11.83 -1.41
C LEU A 409 -22.63 12.68 -2.18
N ILE A 410 -22.27 13.18 -3.37
CA ILE A 410 -23.20 13.92 -4.23
C ILE A 410 -24.40 13.06 -4.59
N PHE A 411 -24.16 11.81 -5.00
CA PHE A 411 -25.23 10.87 -5.34
C PHE A 411 -26.16 10.62 -4.15
N LEU A 412 -25.61 10.33 -2.97
CA LEU A 412 -26.39 10.10 -1.74
C LEU A 412 -27.18 11.34 -1.30
N THR A 413 -26.60 12.53 -1.51
CA THR A 413 -27.28 13.81 -1.26
C THR A 413 -28.48 13.97 -2.19
N VAL A 414 -28.29 13.79 -3.49
CA VAL A 414 -29.36 13.89 -4.50
C VAL A 414 -30.45 12.85 -4.24
N ALA A 415 -30.09 11.61 -3.90
CA ALA A 415 -31.05 10.57 -3.55
C ALA A 415 -31.88 10.95 -2.31
N SER A 416 -31.23 11.47 -1.26
CA SER A 416 -31.92 11.94 -0.05
C SER A 416 -32.88 13.10 -0.34
N VAL A 417 -32.48 14.04 -1.20
CA VAL A 417 -33.34 15.15 -1.66
C VAL A 417 -34.55 14.61 -2.43
N PHE A 418 -34.37 13.67 -3.35
CA PHE A 418 -35.49 13.06 -4.06
C PHE A 418 -36.42 12.25 -3.16
N SER A 419 -35.91 11.61 -2.10
CA SER A 419 -36.77 10.97 -1.08
C SER A 419 -37.67 11.98 -0.36
N VAL A 420 -37.14 13.16 -0.01
CA VAL A 420 -37.92 14.23 0.62
C VAL A 420 -38.96 14.81 -0.35
N LEU A 421 -38.56 15.10 -1.58
CA LEU A 421 -39.47 15.61 -2.62
C LEU A 421 -40.56 14.59 -2.96
N GLY A 422 -40.23 13.29 -2.93
CA GLY A 422 -41.16 12.18 -3.11
C GLY A 422 -42.31 12.16 -2.10
N LEU A 423 -42.01 12.51 -0.85
CA LEU A 423 -42.98 12.54 0.24
C LEU A 423 -43.77 13.86 0.31
N VAL A 424 -43.10 14.99 0.10
CA VAL A 424 -43.68 16.32 0.36
C VAL A 424 -44.35 16.92 -0.87
N VAL A 425 -43.79 16.69 -2.06
CA VAL A 425 -44.23 17.35 -3.30
C VAL A 425 -45.03 16.40 -4.18
N SER A 426 -44.45 15.27 -4.57
CA SER A 426 -45.13 14.30 -5.44
C SER A 426 -44.45 12.92 -5.38
N PRO A 427 -45.21 11.82 -5.28
CA PRO A 427 -44.68 10.46 -5.35
C PRO A 427 -43.87 10.17 -6.64
N LEU A 428 -44.06 10.95 -7.69
CA LEU A 428 -43.33 10.79 -8.96
C LEU A 428 -41.81 10.92 -8.81
N PHE A 429 -41.29 11.65 -7.81
CA PHE A 429 -39.85 11.77 -7.60
C PHE A 429 -39.18 10.44 -7.19
N PHE A 430 -39.95 9.43 -6.76
CA PHE A 430 -39.41 8.10 -6.49
C PHE A 430 -38.90 7.37 -7.75
N CYS A 431 -39.24 7.84 -8.97
CA CYS A 431 -38.72 7.26 -10.21
C CYS A 431 -37.20 7.44 -10.37
N PHE A 432 -36.64 8.55 -9.87
CA PHE A 432 -35.21 8.82 -9.98
C PHE A 432 -34.35 7.89 -9.12
N HIS A 433 -34.92 7.27 -8.09
CA HIS A 433 -34.21 6.27 -7.28
C HIS A 433 -33.87 5.00 -8.07
N LEU A 434 -34.57 4.72 -9.18
CA LEU A 434 -34.22 3.60 -10.08
C LEU A 434 -32.87 3.80 -10.77
N LEU A 435 -32.37 5.04 -10.89
CA LEU A 435 -31.07 5.33 -11.48
C LEU A 435 -29.90 4.77 -10.65
N ASP A 436 -30.14 4.39 -9.38
CA ASP A 436 -29.16 3.68 -8.56
C ASP A 436 -28.70 2.34 -9.18
N ILE A 437 -29.46 1.79 -10.14
CA ILE A 437 -29.05 0.62 -10.92
C ILE A 437 -27.67 0.82 -11.58
N VAL A 438 -27.35 2.05 -12.00
CA VAL A 438 -26.06 2.38 -12.61
C VAL A 438 -24.93 2.17 -11.59
N ASN A 439 -25.13 2.55 -10.33
CA ASN A 439 -24.11 2.39 -9.30
C ASN A 439 -23.91 0.93 -8.87
N LYS A 440 -24.94 0.08 -9.01
CA LYS A 440 -24.86 -1.34 -8.66
C LYS A 440 -24.11 -2.18 -9.68
N PHE A 441 -24.26 -1.90 -10.97
CA PHE A 441 -23.67 -2.71 -12.04
C PHE A 441 -22.47 -2.00 -12.67
N SER A 442 -21.28 -2.57 -12.46
CA SER A 442 -20.04 -2.02 -13.02
C SER A 442 -20.09 -1.85 -14.55
N ASP A 443 -20.77 -2.73 -15.27
CA ASP A 443 -20.94 -2.62 -16.73
C ASP A 443 -21.79 -1.41 -17.14
N LEU A 444 -22.82 -1.05 -16.35
CA LEU A 444 -23.61 0.16 -16.61
C LEU A 444 -22.82 1.43 -16.29
N GLN A 445 -22.02 1.43 -15.23
CA GLN A 445 -21.09 2.53 -14.95
C GLN A 445 -20.13 2.76 -16.11
N ASN A 446 -19.67 1.67 -16.74
CA ASN A 446 -18.78 1.71 -17.88
C ASN A 446 -19.44 2.37 -19.10
N VAL A 447 -20.70 2.03 -19.39
CA VAL A 447 -21.50 2.71 -20.44
C VAL A 447 -21.65 4.20 -20.16
N PHE A 448 -21.99 4.57 -18.92
CA PHE A 448 -22.16 5.98 -18.54
C PHE A 448 -20.84 6.77 -18.64
N LYS A 449 -19.72 6.16 -18.23
CA LYS A 449 -18.38 6.76 -18.34
C LYS A 449 -17.93 6.94 -19.79
N ALA A 450 -18.28 6.02 -20.68
CA ALA A 450 -17.95 6.13 -22.11
C ALA A 450 -18.55 7.40 -22.74
N VAL A 451 -19.73 7.84 -22.30
CA VAL A 451 -20.36 9.07 -22.78
C VAL A 451 -19.80 10.32 -22.07
N THR A 452 -19.55 10.25 -20.77
CA THR A 452 -19.15 11.42 -19.98
C THR A 452 -17.68 11.81 -20.12
N LEU A 453 -16.78 10.87 -20.45
CA LEU A 453 -15.34 11.13 -20.57
C LEU A 453 -15.01 12.19 -21.64
N ASN A 454 -15.56 12.02 -22.85
CA ASN A 454 -15.40 12.96 -23.96
C ASN A 454 -16.63 13.87 -24.11
N GLY A 455 -17.36 14.10 -23.01
CA GLY A 455 -18.56 14.91 -23.00
C GLY A 455 -18.33 16.34 -23.48
N SER A 456 -17.14 16.91 -23.24
CA SER A 456 -16.76 18.23 -23.78
C SER A 456 -16.70 18.24 -25.30
N THR A 457 -16.10 17.21 -25.91
CA THR A 457 -16.01 17.04 -27.37
C THR A 457 -17.39 16.80 -27.97
N ILE A 458 -18.22 15.97 -27.34
CA ILE A 458 -19.60 15.72 -27.76
C ILE A 458 -20.42 17.01 -27.70
N LEU A 459 -20.32 17.76 -26.60
CA LEU A 459 -21.03 19.02 -26.43
C LEU A 459 -20.58 20.05 -27.47
N LEU A 460 -19.27 20.20 -27.70
CA LEU A 460 -18.73 21.11 -28.71
C LEU A 460 -19.21 20.73 -30.12
N THR A 461 -19.22 19.43 -30.45
CA THR A 461 -19.73 18.92 -31.73
C THR A 461 -21.22 19.17 -31.86
N GLY A 462 -21.99 19.01 -30.78
CA GLY A 462 -23.42 19.33 -30.74
C GLY A 462 -23.69 20.83 -30.92
N ILE A 463 -22.89 21.71 -30.30
CA ILE A 463 -22.96 23.16 -30.49
C ILE A 463 -22.66 23.52 -31.95
N PHE A 464 -21.61 22.93 -32.53
CA PHE A 464 -21.30 23.11 -33.96
C PHE A 464 -22.46 22.63 -34.84
N GLY A 465 -23.05 21.48 -34.54
CA GLY A 465 -24.25 20.99 -35.21
C GLY A 465 -25.43 21.95 -35.13
N GLY A 466 -25.69 22.51 -33.94
CA GLY A 466 -26.73 23.52 -33.73
C GLY A 466 -26.50 24.80 -34.55
N LEU A 467 -25.25 25.24 -34.70
CA LEU A 467 -24.88 26.38 -35.54
C LEU A 467 -25.05 26.08 -37.04
N VAL A 468 -24.74 24.87 -37.49
CA VAL A 468 -25.00 24.48 -38.89
C VAL A 468 -26.51 24.49 -39.17
N VAL A 469 -27.32 23.91 -38.28
CA VAL A 469 -28.79 23.93 -38.42
C VAL A 469 -29.33 25.36 -38.34
N TRP A 470 -28.71 26.25 -37.56
CA TRP A 470 -29.05 27.67 -37.53
C TRP A 470 -28.85 28.36 -38.88
N ILE A 471 -27.78 28.06 -39.61
CA ILE A 471 -27.55 28.59 -40.96
C ILE A 471 -28.65 28.07 -41.91
N TYR A 472 -28.98 26.78 -41.86
CA TYR A 472 -30.08 26.23 -42.65
C TYR A 472 -31.42 26.91 -42.35
N ALA A 473 -31.71 27.18 -41.07
CA ALA A 473 -32.93 27.89 -40.67
C ALA A 473 -33.01 29.32 -41.22
N ILE A 474 -31.90 30.06 -41.24
CA ILE A 474 -31.85 31.40 -41.85
C ILE A 474 -32.09 31.33 -43.35
N VAL A 475 -31.44 30.39 -44.04
CA VAL A 475 -31.61 30.20 -45.50
C VAL A 475 -33.05 29.77 -45.81
N GLY A 476 -33.59 28.82 -45.05
CA GLY A 476 -34.97 28.37 -45.16
C GLY A 476 -35.97 29.51 -44.94
N TYR A 477 -35.77 30.32 -43.91
CA TYR A 477 -36.63 31.48 -43.64
C TYR A 477 -36.51 32.57 -44.71
N ALA A 478 -35.29 32.87 -45.17
CA ALA A 478 -35.07 33.98 -46.12
C ALA A 478 -35.60 33.68 -47.53
N PHE A 479 -35.53 32.43 -47.97
CA PHE A 479 -35.81 32.06 -49.36
C PHE A 479 -36.98 31.10 -49.54
N MET A 480 -37.39 30.38 -48.50
CA MET A 480 -38.27 29.21 -48.61
C MET A 480 -39.31 29.12 -47.48
N ALA A 481 -39.58 30.22 -46.75
CA ALA A 481 -40.46 30.20 -45.59
C ALA A 481 -41.86 29.65 -45.92
N ASP A 482 -42.42 30.08 -47.05
CA ASP A 482 -43.75 29.68 -47.53
C ASP A 482 -43.85 28.18 -47.87
N LEU A 483 -42.72 27.49 -48.04
CA LEU A 483 -42.68 26.05 -48.32
C LEU A 483 -42.74 25.20 -47.04
N PHE A 484 -42.43 25.76 -45.87
CA PHE A 484 -42.49 25.05 -44.59
C PHE A 484 -43.93 24.97 -44.08
N VAL A 485 -44.68 24.03 -44.63
CA VAL A 485 -46.09 23.84 -44.32
C VAL A 485 -46.33 22.41 -43.88
N ARG A 486 -46.99 22.26 -42.74
CA ARG A 486 -47.46 20.97 -42.25
C ARG A 486 -48.98 20.89 -42.39
N HIS A 487 -49.46 19.86 -43.05
CA HIS A 487 -50.88 19.56 -43.09
C HIS A 487 -51.33 19.00 -41.73
N ASP A 488 -52.24 19.71 -41.06
CA ASP A 488 -52.91 19.23 -39.86
C ASP A 488 -54.11 18.36 -40.27
N GLU A 489 -54.00 17.05 -40.09
CA GLU A 489 -55.04 16.07 -40.42
C GLU A 489 -56.34 16.28 -39.61
N VAL A 490 -56.27 16.91 -38.42
CA VAL A 490 -57.42 17.08 -37.53
C VAL A 490 -58.28 18.27 -37.94
N ASN A 491 -57.63 19.36 -38.34
CA ASN A 491 -58.29 20.63 -38.67
C ASN A 491 -58.38 20.90 -40.18
N GLU A 492 -57.90 19.96 -41.01
CA GLU A 492 -57.84 20.08 -42.49
C GLU A 492 -57.21 21.40 -42.95
N MET A 493 -56.19 21.87 -42.21
CA MET A 493 -55.54 23.15 -42.46
C MET A 493 -54.03 23.02 -42.52
N ASN A 494 -53.45 23.83 -43.39
CA ASN A 494 -52.01 23.98 -43.53
C ASN A 494 -51.49 24.91 -42.44
N VAL A 495 -50.60 24.40 -41.59
CA VAL A 495 -49.93 25.17 -40.54
C VAL A 495 -48.54 25.55 -41.04
N GLU A 496 -48.25 26.85 -41.06
CA GLU A 496 -46.93 27.38 -41.37
C GLU A 496 -45.96 27.08 -40.21
N MET A 497 -44.84 26.43 -40.53
CA MET A 497 -43.87 25.92 -39.55
C MET A 497 -42.58 26.76 -39.49
N CYS A 498 -42.51 27.85 -40.26
CA CYS A 498 -41.35 28.75 -40.38
C CYS A 498 -41.81 30.23 -40.45
N THR A 499 -42.51 30.70 -39.42
CA THR A 499 -43.05 32.08 -39.35
C THR A 499 -42.00 33.13 -38.96
N ASP A 500 -41.05 32.75 -38.11
CA ASP A 500 -39.86 33.53 -37.77
C ASP A 500 -38.62 32.62 -37.77
N VAL A 501 -37.42 33.23 -37.77
CA VAL A 501 -36.14 32.48 -37.83
C VAL A 501 -35.98 31.50 -36.66
N PHE A 502 -36.47 31.86 -35.47
CA PHE A 502 -36.34 31.01 -34.29
C PHE A 502 -37.28 29.80 -34.38
N VAL A 503 -38.53 30.00 -34.78
CA VAL A 503 -39.50 28.93 -35.04
C VAL A 503 -38.98 28.03 -36.16
N CYS A 504 -38.41 28.59 -37.23
CA CYS A 504 -37.81 27.83 -38.31
C CYS A 504 -36.62 26.98 -37.85
N TRP A 505 -35.79 27.52 -36.95
CA TRP A 505 -34.68 26.77 -36.33
C TRP A 505 -35.18 25.65 -35.42
N VAL A 506 -36.16 25.94 -34.55
CA VAL A 506 -36.79 24.93 -33.70
C VAL A 506 -37.41 23.83 -34.55
N THR A 507 -38.14 24.16 -35.63
CA THR A 507 -38.72 23.18 -36.57
C THR A 507 -37.63 22.33 -37.23
N SER A 508 -36.54 22.96 -37.69
CA SER A 508 -35.40 22.26 -38.32
C SER A 508 -34.71 21.29 -37.35
N VAL A 509 -34.43 21.71 -36.12
CA VAL A 509 -33.85 20.85 -35.07
C VAL A 509 -34.84 19.76 -34.64
N SER A 510 -36.09 20.13 -34.39
CA SER A 510 -37.10 19.27 -33.78
C SER A 510 -37.58 18.19 -34.73
N ILE A 511 -37.95 18.55 -35.97
CA ILE A 511 -38.53 17.63 -36.94
C ILE A 511 -37.45 17.13 -37.89
N GLY A 512 -36.61 18.03 -38.41
CA GLY A 512 -35.55 17.67 -39.35
C GLY A 512 -34.56 16.65 -38.78
N LEU A 513 -34.19 16.74 -37.49
CA LEU A 513 -33.32 15.72 -36.86
C LEU A 513 -34.07 14.44 -36.46
N ARG A 514 -35.29 14.53 -35.90
CA ARG A 514 -36.03 13.34 -35.42
C ARG A 514 -36.56 12.46 -36.55
N LYS A 515 -37.03 13.08 -37.63
CA LYS A 515 -37.58 12.37 -38.78
C LYS A 515 -36.51 11.96 -39.79
N GLY A 516 -35.30 12.51 -39.65
CA GLY A 516 -34.16 12.16 -40.51
C GLY A 516 -34.13 12.92 -41.83
N ASP A 517 -35.10 13.80 -42.11
CA ASP A 517 -35.06 14.76 -43.21
C ASP A 517 -35.95 15.98 -42.89
N ILE A 518 -35.51 17.15 -43.36
CA ILE A 518 -36.28 18.39 -43.28
C ILE A 518 -37.35 18.47 -44.38
N GLY A 519 -37.17 17.72 -45.48
CA GLY A 519 -38.12 17.67 -46.59
C GLY A 519 -39.52 17.19 -46.21
N GLU A 520 -39.66 16.42 -45.11
CA GLU A 520 -40.96 15.96 -44.59
C GLU A 520 -41.88 17.09 -44.07
N VAL A 521 -41.34 18.28 -43.81
CA VAL A 521 -42.10 19.45 -43.34
C VAL A 521 -42.23 20.49 -44.46
N MET A 522 -41.72 20.17 -45.64
CA MET A 522 -41.77 21.04 -46.80
C MET A 522 -42.81 20.55 -47.79
N GLU A 523 -43.52 21.50 -48.41
CA GLU A 523 -44.38 21.18 -49.53
C GLU A 523 -43.54 20.68 -50.72
N LEU A 524 -43.93 19.54 -51.30
CA LEU A 524 -43.31 19.01 -52.51
C LEU A 524 -43.73 19.86 -53.71
N LYS A 525 -42.75 20.42 -54.42
CA LYS A 525 -43.00 21.03 -55.74
C LYS A 525 -42.85 19.99 -56.86
N PRO A 526 -43.63 20.10 -57.95
CA PRO A 526 -43.45 19.26 -59.12
C PRO A 526 -42.17 19.63 -59.90
N ALA A 527 -41.65 18.72 -60.71
CA ALA A 527 -40.31 18.83 -61.33
C ALA A 527 -40.19 19.94 -62.40
N ASP A 528 -41.30 20.50 -62.84
CA ASP A 528 -41.41 21.62 -63.77
C ASP A 528 -41.38 22.99 -63.08
N ASP A 529 -41.44 23.03 -61.74
CA ASP A 529 -41.38 24.26 -60.95
C ASP A 529 -39.95 24.85 -60.92
N GLU A 530 -39.82 26.18 -61.07
CA GLU A 530 -38.54 26.89 -61.07
C GLU A 530 -37.76 26.71 -59.75
N TRP A 531 -38.47 26.54 -58.63
CA TRP A 531 -37.88 26.37 -57.30
C TRP A 531 -37.49 24.94 -56.98
N TRP A 532 -37.96 23.96 -57.76
CA TRP A 532 -37.69 22.53 -57.56
C TRP A 532 -36.20 22.19 -57.40
N PRO A 533 -35.27 22.63 -58.28
CA PRO A 533 -33.85 22.29 -58.14
C PRO A 533 -33.23 22.90 -56.87
N TYR A 534 -33.65 24.10 -56.46
CA TYR A 534 -33.14 24.75 -55.25
C TYR A 534 -33.63 24.02 -53.99
N LEU A 535 -34.91 23.60 -53.98
CA LEU A 535 -35.50 22.78 -52.91
C LEU A 535 -34.79 21.43 -52.79
N ALA A 536 -34.55 20.76 -53.91
CA ALA A 536 -33.84 19.48 -53.93
C ALA A 536 -32.40 19.63 -53.39
N ILE A 537 -31.67 20.67 -53.80
CA ILE A 537 -30.31 20.94 -53.29
C ILE A 537 -30.34 21.21 -51.78
N TYR A 538 -31.29 22.02 -51.30
CA TYR A 538 -31.43 22.33 -49.88
C TYR A 538 -31.70 21.06 -49.05
N GLN A 539 -32.65 20.22 -49.46
CA GLN A 539 -33.00 18.98 -48.76
C GLN A 539 -31.85 17.96 -48.78
N ILE A 540 -31.24 17.72 -49.95
CA ILE A 540 -30.12 16.76 -50.08
C ILE A 540 -28.91 17.22 -49.27
N SER A 541 -28.58 18.52 -49.32
CA SER A 541 -27.44 19.05 -48.55
C SER A 541 -27.71 18.99 -47.04
N TYR A 542 -28.94 19.25 -46.59
CA TYR A 542 -29.33 19.08 -45.19
C TYR A 542 -29.17 17.61 -44.75
N TYR A 543 -29.69 16.67 -45.53
CA TYR A 543 -29.59 15.24 -45.25
C TYR A 543 -28.13 14.75 -45.17
N ILE A 544 -27.27 15.16 -46.11
CA ILE A 544 -25.86 14.75 -46.11
C ILE A 544 -25.10 15.41 -44.96
N ILE A 545 -25.21 16.72 -44.80
CA ILE A 545 -24.38 17.46 -43.83
C ILE A 545 -24.88 17.22 -42.41
N VAL A 546 -26.17 17.41 -42.14
CA VAL A 546 -26.70 17.39 -40.77
C VAL A 546 -26.94 15.97 -40.28
N ILE A 547 -27.59 15.13 -41.09
CA ILE A 547 -27.96 13.77 -40.67
C ILE A 547 -26.79 12.81 -40.89
N THR A 548 -26.25 12.76 -42.11
CA THR A 548 -25.24 11.74 -42.46
C THR A 548 -23.87 12.06 -41.87
N ILE A 549 -23.45 13.32 -41.82
CA ILE A 549 -22.13 13.69 -41.31
C ILE A 549 -22.20 14.06 -39.82
N LEU A 550 -22.98 15.08 -39.43
CA LEU A 550 -22.92 15.61 -38.05
C LEU A 550 -23.48 14.63 -37.00
N LEU A 551 -24.63 13.99 -37.26
CA LEU A 551 -25.20 13.03 -36.31
C LEU A 551 -24.35 11.76 -36.19
N ASN A 552 -23.85 11.22 -37.31
CA ASN A 552 -22.95 10.07 -37.29
C ASN A 552 -21.55 10.40 -36.76
N LEU A 553 -21.11 11.65 -36.81
CA LEU A 553 -19.88 12.08 -36.14
C LEU A 553 -20.04 12.00 -34.61
N ILE A 554 -21.19 12.44 -34.07
CA ILE A 554 -21.48 12.31 -32.63
C ILE A 554 -21.52 10.83 -32.22
N PHE A 555 -22.24 9.99 -32.96
CA PHE A 555 -22.25 8.54 -32.71
C PHE A 555 -20.85 7.92 -32.89
N GLY A 556 -20.08 8.38 -33.87
CA GLY A 556 -18.71 7.95 -34.11
C GLY A 556 -17.80 8.25 -32.93
N ILE A 557 -17.91 9.45 -32.33
CA ILE A 557 -17.18 9.81 -31.10
C ILE A 557 -17.59 8.89 -29.95
N ILE A 558 -18.89 8.64 -29.77
CA ILE A 558 -19.39 7.75 -28.70
C ILE A 558 -18.95 6.29 -28.92
N ILE A 559 -18.96 5.80 -30.16
CA ILE A 559 -18.52 4.43 -30.47
C ILE A 559 -17.01 4.32 -30.30
N ASP A 560 -16.25 5.35 -30.68
CA ASP A 560 -14.81 5.38 -30.45
C ASP A 560 -14.50 5.40 -28.94
N THR A 561 -15.20 6.22 -28.16
CA THR A 561 -15.05 6.17 -26.69
C THR A 561 -15.52 4.87 -26.08
N PHE A 562 -16.59 4.27 -26.59
CA PHE A 562 -17.08 2.97 -26.13
C PHE A 562 -16.18 1.82 -26.55
N SER A 563 -15.52 1.89 -27.72
CA SER A 563 -14.53 0.91 -28.17
C SER A 563 -13.25 1.02 -27.32
N GLN A 564 -12.80 2.25 -27.11
CA GLN A 564 -11.75 2.55 -26.14
C GLN A 564 -12.16 2.05 -24.76
N TYR A 565 -13.37 2.27 -24.27
CA TYR A 565 -13.74 1.86 -22.91
C TYR A 565 -14.06 0.35 -22.79
N GLY A 566 -14.74 -0.23 -23.78
CA GLY A 566 -15.39 -1.54 -23.75
C GLY A 566 -14.57 -2.70 -24.32
N LEU A 567 -13.65 -2.45 -25.27
CA LEU A 567 -12.78 -3.49 -25.86
C LEU A 567 -11.29 -3.29 -25.55
N THR A 568 -10.84 -2.05 -25.35
CA THR A 568 -9.39 -1.75 -25.21
C THR A 568 -9.17 -0.48 -24.39
N HIS A 569 -9.54 -0.51 -23.10
CA HIS A 569 -9.31 0.65 -22.23
C HIS A 569 -7.81 0.91 -22.12
N PRO A 570 -7.32 2.15 -22.29
CA PRO A 570 -5.98 2.53 -21.85
C PRO A 570 -5.74 2.12 -20.39
N LEU A 571 -6.78 2.24 -19.54
CA LEU A 571 -6.79 1.72 -18.17
C LEU A 571 -6.84 0.19 -18.10
N ARG A 572 -7.23 -0.56 -19.14
CA ARG A 572 -7.16 -2.04 -19.17
C ARG A 572 -5.82 -2.49 -19.74
N SER A 573 -5.19 -1.77 -20.66
CA SER A 573 -3.78 -2.02 -21.02
C SER A 573 -2.85 -1.62 -19.86
N GLU A 574 -3.13 -0.52 -19.17
CA GLU A 574 -2.40 -0.06 -17.98
C GLU A 574 -2.72 -0.94 -16.78
N LYS A 575 -3.99 -1.26 -16.48
CA LYS A 575 -4.30 -2.26 -15.44
C LYS A 575 -3.79 -3.64 -15.81
N ALA A 576 -3.77 -4.04 -17.09
CA ALA A 576 -3.15 -5.31 -17.48
C ALA A 576 -1.63 -5.27 -17.36
N ALA A 577 -0.99 -4.14 -17.65
CA ALA A 577 0.44 -3.93 -17.43
C ALA A 577 0.75 -3.95 -15.92
N ASN A 578 0.02 -3.19 -15.12
CA ASN A 578 0.11 -3.17 -13.66
C ASN A 578 -0.16 -4.57 -13.09
N LYS A 579 -1.18 -5.28 -13.59
CA LYS A 579 -1.45 -6.67 -13.19
C LYS A 579 -0.27 -7.58 -13.52
N ARG A 580 0.29 -7.50 -14.73
CA ARG A 580 1.48 -8.26 -15.11
C ARG A 580 2.69 -7.91 -14.24
N GLN A 581 2.89 -6.65 -13.89
CA GLN A 581 3.96 -6.22 -13.00
C GLN A 581 3.72 -6.74 -11.57
N MET A 582 2.50 -6.70 -11.06
CA MET A 582 2.13 -7.27 -9.76
C MET A 582 2.32 -8.79 -9.70
N GLU A 583 2.11 -9.49 -10.82
CA GLU A 583 2.28 -10.95 -10.91
C GLU A 583 3.73 -11.41 -11.10
N ASN A 584 4.61 -10.53 -11.59
CA ASN A 584 5.96 -10.88 -12.03
C ASN A 584 7.08 -10.09 -11.34
N THR A 585 6.77 -9.06 -10.55
CA THR A 585 7.78 -8.20 -9.92
C THR A 585 7.36 -7.91 -8.48
N CYS A 586 8.30 -8.02 -7.55
CA CYS A 586 8.05 -7.68 -6.16
C CYS A 586 7.85 -6.15 -6.03
N PHE A 587 6.80 -5.73 -5.32
CA PHE A 587 6.47 -4.31 -5.14
C PHE A 587 7.53 -3.55 -4.34
N ILE A 588 8.16 -4.21 -3.36
CA ILE A 588 9.11 -3.58 -2.44
C ILE A 588 10.51 -3.56 -3.05
N CYS A 589 11.09 -4.72 -3.36
CA CYS A 589 12.46 -4.79 -3.85
C CYS A 589 12.62 -4.61 -5.36
N GLY A 590 11.56 -4.71 -6.15
CA GLY A 590 11.63 -4.60 -7.61
C GLY A 590 12.25 -5.81 -8.33
N VAL A 591 12.62 -6.87 -7.61
CA VAL A 591 13.17 -8.10 -8.19
C VAL A 591 12.07 -8.92 -8.88
N ASP A 592 12.42 -9.54 -9.99
CA ASP A 592 11.52 -10.35 -10.80
C ASP A 592 11.19 -11.72 -10.18
N ARG A 593 10.04 -12.25 -10.55
CA ARG A 593 9.53 -13.55 -10.12
C ARG A 593 10.44 -14.70 -10.49
N PHE A 594 11.05 -14.66 -11.68
CA PHE A 594 11.90 -15.73 -12.18
C PHE A 594 13.13 -15.93 -11.28
N THR A 595 13.74 -14.85 -10.79
CA THR A 595 14.86 -14.88 -9.85
C THR A 595 14.48 -15.58 -8.54
N PHE A 596 13.30 -15.30 -7.98
CA PHE A 596 12.85 -15.94 -6.74
C PHE A 596 12.42 -17.39 -6.91
N ASP A 597 11.73 -17.72 -8.00
CA ASP A 597 11.33 -19.09 -8.30
C ASP A 597 12.55 -19.99 -8.56
N THR A 598 13.62 -19.44 -9.13
CA THR A 598 14.86 -20.19 -9.40
C THR A 598 15.78 -20.27 -8.19
N LYS A 599 15.93 -19.19 -7.42
CA LYS A 599 17.01 -19.05 -6.42
C LYS A 599 16.58 -18.55 -5.04
N GLY A 600 15.32 -18.15 -4.86
CA GLY A 600 14.81 -17.51 -3.64
C GLY A 600 13.74 -18.30 -2.88
N GLY A 601 13.52 -19.57 -3.24
CA GLY A 601 12.54 -20.43 -2.57
C GLY A 601 11.08 -20.08 -2.90
N GLY A 602 10.82 -19.42 -4.03
CA GLY A 602 9.48 -19.12 -4.56
C GLY A 602 9.02 -17.68 -4.37
N PHE A 603 8.46 -17.09 -5.44
CA PHE A 603 7.98 -15.70 -5.44
C PHE A 603 6.79 -15.46 -4.52
N GLN A 604 5.84 -16.39 -4.45
CA GLN A 604 4.65 -16.23 -3.61
C GLN A 604 5.01 -16.17 -2.12
N ARG A 605 5.89 -17.08 -1.67
CA ARG A 605 6.40 -17.08 -0.30
C ARG A 605 7.10 -15.75 0.02
N HIS A 606 7.91 -15.25 -0.91
CA HIS A 606 8.61 -13.98 -0.75
C HIS A 606 7.65 -12.80 -0.55
N ILE A 607 6.59 -12.66 -1.35
CA ILE A 607 5.65 -11.53 -1.20
C ILE A 607 4.73 -11.64 0.03
N ASP A 608 4.48 -12.86 0.52
CA ASP A 608 3.61 -13.08 1.68
C ASP A 608 4.37 -13.00 3.01
N GLU A 609 5.58 -13.54 3.07
CA GLU A 609 6.37 -13.67 4.30
C GLU A 609 7.47 -12.63 4.44
N ASP A 610 8.19 -12.30 3.38
CA ASP A 610 9.36 -11.42 3.44
C ASP A 610 8.96 -9.97 3.10
N HIS A 611 8.39 -9.74 1.91
CA HIS A 611 8.11 -8.42 1.33
C HIS A 611 6.60 -8.17 1.19
N CYS A 612 5.87 -8.38 2.28
CA CYS A 612 4.44 -8.09 2.34
C CYS A 612 4.18 -6.58 2.43
N MET A 613 3.62 -6.00 1.35
CA MET A 613 3.29 -4.58 1.23
C MET A 613 2.52 -4.03 2.44
N TRP A 614 1.61 -4.82 3.00
CA TRP A 614 0.80 -4.41 4.15
C TRP A 614 1.60 -4.28 5.44
N ARG A 615 2.65 -5.10 5.63
CA ARG A 615 3.53 -4.98 6.80
C ARG A 615 4.33 -3.68 6.74
N TYR A 616 4.75 -3.23 5.56
CA TYR A 616 5.35 -1.90 5.42
C TYR A 616 4.37 -0.77 5.75
N LEU A 617 3.10 -0.88 5.33
CA LEU A 617 2.07 0.09 5.75
C LEU A 617 1.91 0.11 7.28
N TYR A 618 1.89 -1.05 7.93
CA TYR A 618 1.78 -1.15 9.38
C TYR A 618 3.02 -0.59 10.09
N CYS A 619 4.22 -0.76 9.52
CA CYS A 619 5.45 -0.16 10.02
C CYS A 619 5.37 1.37 10.00
N LEU A 620 4.91 1.96 8.89
CA LEU A 620 4.72 3.42 8.80
C LEU A 620 3.70 3.90 9.84
N CYS A 621 2.58 3.19 9.99
CA CYS A 621 1.57 3.52 11.00
C CYS A 621 2.11 3.40 12.43
N TYR A 622 2.93 2.38 12.70
CA TYR A 622 3.60 2.15 13.97
C TYR A 622 4.56 3.29 14.31
N LEU A 623 5.40 3.71 13.37
CA LEU A 623 6.31 4.84 13.55
C LEU A 623 5.54 6.14 13.84
N TRP A 624 4.46 6.41 13.10
CA TRP A 624 3.66 7.63 13.30
C TRP A 624 2.86 7.67 14.60
N ASP A 625 2.54 6.52 15.20
CA ASP A 625 1.82 6.45 16.47
C ASP A 625 2.77 6.44 17.70
N LYS A 626 3.99 5.92 17.53
CA LYS A 626 4.99 5.83 18.59
C LYS A 626 5.68 7.17 18.84
N VAL A 627 6.00 7.46 20.11
CA VAL A 627 6.67 8.70 20.52
C VAL A 627 8.13 8.70 20.02
N PRO A 628 8.62 9.78 19.38
CA PRO A 628 9.96 9.82 18.79
C PRO A 628 11.13 9.58 19.76
N THR A 629 10.96 9.85 21.06
CA THR A 629 11.98 9.63 22.09
C THR A 629 12.16 8.15 22.45
N GLU A 630 11.18 7.30 22.11
CA GLU A 630 11.23 5.86 22.38
C GLU A 630 11.67 5.05 21.15
N TYR A 631 12.01 5.72 20.05
CA TYR A 631 12.48 5.03 18.85
C TYR A 631 13.76 4.26 19.14
N ASN A 632 13.85 3.04 18.63
CA ASN A 632 15.11 2.29 18.59
C ASN A 632 15.99 2.67 17.39
N GLY A 633 17.14 2.00 17.26
CA GLY A 633 18.16 2.37 16.28
C GLY A 633 17.63 2.41 14.85
N TRP A 634 16.95 1.35 14.42
CA TRP A 634 16.41 1.25 13.08
C TRP A 634 15.16 2.14 12.90
N GLU A 635 14.31 2.29 13.92
CA GLU A 635 13.13 3.15 13.89
C GLU A 635 13.53 4.62 13.67
N GLN A 636 14.53 5.10 14.42
CA GLN A 636 15.04 6.46 14.27
C GLN A 636 15.68 6.66 12.88
N HIS A 637 16.42 5.67 12.38
CA HIS A 637 17.00 5.72 11.03
C HIS A 637 15.92 5.85 9.93
N VAL A 638 14.90 5.00 9.99
CA VAL A 638 13.78 5.01 9.03
C VAL A 638 12.98 6.30 9.16
N ALA A 639 12.66 6.75 10.38
CA ALA A 639 11.94 7.98 10.62
C ALA A 639 12.68 9.22 10.08
N ALA A 640 14.01 9.28 10.27
CA ALA A 640 14.84 10.35 9.72
C ALA A 640 14.84 10.38 8.18
N LYS A 641 14.94 9.20 7.54
CA LYS A 641 14.86 9.08 6.07
C LYS A 641 13.49 9.44 5.52
N LEU A 642 12.42 9.00 6.17
CA LEU A 642 11.04 9.37 5.82
C LEU A 642 10.82 10.88 5.91
N ALA A 643 11.34 11.53 6.96
CA ALA A 643 11.26 12.98 7.12
C ALA A 643 12.03 13.74 6.02
N ALA A 644 13.11 13.16 5.51
CA ALA A 644 13.87 13.70 4.38
C ALA A 644 13.23 13.40 3.00
N GLY A 645 12.18 12.57 2.94
CA GLY A 645 11.61 12.09 1.68
C GLY A 645 12.51 11.09 0.93
N ASP A 646 13.48 10.47 1.63
CA ASP A 646 14.36 9.45 1.09
C ASP A 646 13.83 8.04 1.43
N PHE A 647 13.63 7.22 0.40
CA PHE A 647 13.14 5.83 0.53
C PHE A 647 14.25 4.79 0.38
N SER A 648 15.52 5.19 0.47
CA SER A 648 16.69 4.30 0.41
C SER A 648 16.77 3.28 1.56
N PHE A 649 15.94 3.42 2.60
CA PHE A 649 15.80 2.40 3.65
C PHE A 649 15.05 1.14 3.18
N LEU A 650 14.32 1.21 2.07
CA LEU A 650 13.68 0.04 1.48
C LEU A 650 14.69 -0.77 0.66
N PRO A 651 14.57 -2.11 0.63
CA PRO A 651 15.41 -2.95 -0.22
C PRO A 651 15.29 -2.52 -1.69
N GLN A 652 16.43 -2.36 -2.38
CA GLN A 652 16.45 -2.04 -3.82
C GLN A 652 17.18 -3.15 -4.59
N ASN A 653 16.47 -3.83 -5.47
CA ASN A 653 16.97 -4.96 -6.27
C ASN A 653 17.68 -6.06 -5.45
N ASN A 654 17.34 -6.20 -4.17
CA ASN A 654 17.94 -7.18 -3.28
C ASN A 654 16.95 -7.61 -2.18
N ALA A 655 17.18 -8.78 -1.59
CA ALA A 655 16.42 -9.35 -0.49
C ALA A 655 17.34 -10.28 0.31
N ILE A 656 17.07 -10.46 1.61
CA ILE A 656 17.94 -11.28 2.48
C ILE A 656 18.06 -12.72 1.95
N VAL A 657 16.97 -13.30 1.44
CA VAL A 657 16.97 -14.65 0.86
C VAL A 657 17.93 -14.81 -0.32
N LEU A 658 18.22 -13.72 -1.04
CA LEU A 658 19.15 -13.72 -2.18
C LEU A 658 20.60 -13.42 -1.75
N ARG A 659 20.86 -13.09 -0.47
CA ARG A 659 22.18 -12.63 0.02
C ARG A 659 23.32 -13.58 -0.36
N LYS A 660 23.13 -14.92 -0.28
CA LYS A 660 24.15 -15.91 -0.69
C LYS A 660 24.58 -15.75 -2.15
N LEU A 661 23.63 -15.44 -3.05
CA LEU A 661 23.90 -15.24 -4.47
C LEU A 661 24.66 -13.94 -4.72
N TRP A 662 24.28 -12.88 -4.01
CA TRP A 662 24.93 -11.58 -4.11
C TRP A 662 26.36 -11.63 -3.57
N MET A 663 26.58 -12.30 -2.44
CA MET A 663 27.90 -12.51 -1.88
C MET A 663 28.81 -13.28 -2.85
N ALA A 664 28.30 -14.36 -3.47
CA ALA A 664 29.05 -15.10 -4.49
C ALA A 664 29.40 -14.23 -5.71
N LYS A 665 28.43 -13.45 -6.20
CA LYS A 665 28.65 -12.53 -7.32
C LYS A 665 29.64 -11.42 -6.96
N GLU A 666 29.59 -10.90 -5.74
CA GLU A 666 30.51 -9.87 -5.27
C GLU A 666 31.92 -10.39 -5.05
N GLU A 667 32.08 -11.65 -4.61
CA GLU A 667 33.34 -12.38 -4.56
C GLU A 667 33.95 -12.52 -5.97
N GLU A 668 33.16 -12.91 -6.97
CA GLU A 668 33.59 -12.98 -8.37
C GLU A 668 34.03 -11.60 -8.89
N HIS A 669 33.25 -10.55 -8.63
CA HIS A 669 33.62 -9.18 -9.00
C HIS A 669 34.87 -8.70 -8.26
N ARG A 670 35.07 -9.10 -7.00
CA ARG A 670 36.27 -8.78 -6.21
C ARG A 670 37.49 -9.50 -6.79
N ALA A 671 37.38 -10.79 -7.08
CA ALA A 671 38.42 -11.58 -7.72
C ALA A 671 38.80 -11.03 -9.11
N LEU A 672 37.82 -10.56 -9.88
CA LEU A 672 38.06 -9.88 -11.15
C LEU A 672 38.79 -8.55 -10.95
N ARG A 673 38.36 -7.71 -10.00
CA ARG A 673 39.04 -6.44 -9.65
C ARG A 673 40.48 -6.66 -9.20
N ASP A 674 40.73 -7.68 -8.39
CA ASP A 674 42.07 -8.01 -7.92
C ASP A 674 42.94 -8.56 -9.05
N SER A 675 42.36 -9.32 -9.99
CA SER A 675 43.04 -9.77 -11.22
C SER A 675 43.42 -8.59 -12.12
N ILE A 676 42.50 -7.62 -12.31
CA ILE A 676 42.79 -6.38 -13.05
C ILE A 676 43.91 -5.60 -12.37
N ARG A 677 43.84 -5.42 -11.04
CA ARG A 677 44.89 -4.74 -10.27
C ARG A 677 46.24 -5.45 -10.42
N HIS A 678 46.25 -6.78 -10.39
CA HIS A 678 47.46 -7.57 -10.58
C HIS A 678 48.08 -7.32 -11.96
N VAL A 679 47.28 -7.34 -13.02
CA VAL A 679 47.71 -7.04 -14.39
C VAL A 679 48.24 -5.60 -14.50
N CYS A 680 47.58 -4.61 -13.89
CA CYS A 680 48.08 -3.24 -13.84
C CYS A 680 49.46 -3.15 -13.14
N THR A 681 49.66 -3.82 -12.00
CA THR A 681 50.97 -3.85 -11.34
C THR A 681 52.07 -4.60 -12.11
N GLN A 682 51.70 -5.63 -12.90
CA GLN A 682 52.64 -6.32 -13.80
C GLN A 682 53.08 -5.39 -14.94
N LEU A 683 52.13 -4.64 -15.53
CA LEU A 683 52.41 -3.61 -16.52
C LEU A 683 53.32 -2.51 -15.96
N ASP A 684 53.07 -2.03 -14.74
CA ASP A 684 53.95 -1.04 -14.09
C ASP A 684 55.38 -1.55 -13.92
N LYS A 685 55.57 -2.82 -13.55
CA LYS A 685 56.90 -3.43 -13.42
C LYS A 685 57.63 -3.58 -14.76
N LEU A 686 56.90 -3.90 -15.85
CA LEU A 686 57.48 -3.99 -17.18
C LEU A 686 57.86 -2.61 -17.73
N ILE A 687 57.03 -1.59 -17.50
CA ILE A 687 57.30 -0.20 -17.89
C ILE A 687 58.52 0.36 -17.13
N VAL A 688 58.66 0.04 -15.84
CA VAL A 688 59.82 0.42 -15.02
C VAL A 688 61.07 -0.42 -15.35
N GLY A 689 60.90 -1.68 -15.76
CA GLY A 689 61.98 -2.60 -16.12
C GLY A 689 62.67 -2.30 -17.46
N GLU A 690 61.93 -1.78 -18.45
CA GLU A 690 62.51 -1.41 -19.76
C GLU A 690 63.05 0.02 -19.80
N SER A 691 62.73 0.87 -18.82
CA SER A 691 63.12 2.29 -18.80
C SER A 691 64.16 2.59 -17.74
N GLY A 692 65.23 1.81 -17.70
CA GLY A 692 66.47 2.20 -17.04
C GLY A 692 67.22 3.30 -17.80
N LYS A 693 66.69 4.55 -17.78
CA LYS A 693 67.45 5.82 -17.88
C LYS A 693 66.52 7.05 -17.92
N ALA A 694 66.49 7.75 -16.78
CA ALA A 694 66.27 9.19 -16.60
C ALA A 694 65.26 9.93 -17.52
N MET A 695 64.01 10.13 -17.05
CA MET A 695 63.32 11.44 -17.20
C MET A 695 62.05 11.55 -16.34
N GLY A 696 62.06 12.51 -15.40
CA GLY A 696 60.89 13.29 -14.96
C GLY A 696 59.69 12.54 -14.35
N GLN A 697 59.75 12.32 -13.04
CA GLN A 697 58.67 11.84 -12.14
C GLN A 697 57.32 12.61 -12.21
N GLY A 698 57.25 13.75 -12.93
CA GLY A 698 56.04 14.58 -13.04
C GLY A 698 55.22 14.46 -14.33
N ARG A 699 55.76 13.89 -15.42
CA ARG A 699 55.01 13.74 -16.70
C ARG A 699 54.25 12.42 -16.79
N TRP A 700 54.76 11.36 -16.17
CA TRP A 700 54.14 10.03 -16.22
C TRP A 700 52.86 9.95 -15.38
N SER A 701 52.78 10.57 -14.19
CA SER A 701 51.50 10.60 -13.43
C SER A 701 50.38 11.38 -14.14
N ARG A 702 50.70 12.34 -15.02
CA ARG A 702 49.71 13.03 -15.85
C ARG A 702 49.31 12.20 -17.07
N ALA A 703 50.27 11.55 -17.73
CA ALA A 703 50.00 10.62 -18.82
C ALA A 703 49.19 9.41 -18.35
N MET A 704 49.47 8.90 -17.14
CA MET A 704 48.79 7.77 -16.52
C MET A 704 47.35 8.12 -16.09
N LYS A 705 47.13 9.32 -15.55
CA LYS A 705 45.75 9.85 -15.36
C LYS A 705 45.02 10.04 -16.68
N VAL A 706 45.71 10.46 -17.74
CA VAL A 706 45.13 10.58 -19.07
C VAL A 706 44.86 9.21 -19.70
N THR A 707 45.65 8.17 -19.44
CA THR A 707 45.36 6.78 -19.87
C THR A 707 44.33 6.09 -19.01
N GLU A 708 44.24 6.35 -17.69
CA GLU A 708 43.10 5.89 -16.87
C GLU A 708 41.80 6.54 -17.34
N ILE A 709 41.81 7.87 -17.59
CA ILE A 709 40.65 8.57 -18.15
C ILE A 709 40.33 8.04 -19.54
N LYS A 710 41.31 7.84 -20.43
CA LYS A 710 41.08 7.23 -21.75
C LYS A 710 40.63 5.79 -21.67
N MET A 711 41.09 4.99 -20.70
CA MET A 711 40.67 3.61 -20.53
C MET A 711 39.25 3.55 -19.96
N MET A 712 38.88 4.45 -19.05
CA MET A 712 37.49 4.61 -18.63
C MET A 712 36.60 5.18 -19.75
N GLU A 713 37.12 6.06 -20.60
CA GLU A 713 36.44 6.60 -21.77
C GLU A 713 36.27 5.51 -22.85
N GLU A 714 37.26 4.65 -23.05
CA GLU A 714 37.20 3.46 -23.92
C GLU A 714 36.23 2.42 -23.37
N LEU A 715 36.23 2.18 -22.04
CA LEU A 715 35.29 1.28 -21.38
C LEU A 715 33.85 1.85 -21.45
N SER A 716 33.69 3.16 -21.25
CA SER A 716 32.42 3.86 -21.42
C SER A 716 31.95 3.85 -22.88
N ASN A 717 32.87 3.97 -23.84
CA ASN A 717 32.57 3.90 -25.27
C ASN A 717 32.27 2.47 -25.72
N GLN A 718 32.90 1.46 -25.13
CA GLN A 718 32.56 0.05 -25.33
C GLN A 718 31.18 -0.25 -24.74
N HIS A 719 30.87 0.24 -23.54
CA HIS A 719 29.54 0.09 -22.95
C HIS A 719 28.47 0.86 -23.75
N ALA A 720 28.82 2.03 -24.29
CA ALA A 720 27.95 2.79 -25.20
C ALA A 720 27.76 2.09 -26.54
N ALA A 721 28.80 1.42 -27.07
CA ALA A 721 28.72 0.64 -28.30
C ALA A 721 27.90 -0.66 -28.09
N GLU A 722 28.06 -1.36 -26.97
CA GLU A 722 27.22 -2.49 -26.57
C GLU A 722 25.77 -2.04 -26.34
N MET A 723 25.54 -0.88 -25.74
CA MET A 723 24.21 -0.27 -25.63
C MET A 723 23.61 0.09 -27.00
N GLU A 724 24.41 0.60 -27.94
CA GLU A 724 23.91 0.93 -29.28
C GLU A 724 23.68 -0.33 -30.13
N GLU A 725 24.47 -1.38 -29.94
CA GLU A 725 24.28 -2.68 -30.57
C GLU A 725 23.04 -3.40 -30.02
N THR A 726 22.84 -3.39 -28.70
CA THR A 726 21.60 -3.89 -28.10
C THR A 726 20.40 -3.06 -28.53
N LYS A 727 20.52 -1.74 -28.67
CA LYS A 727 19.45 -0.87 -29.21
C LYS A 727 19.14 -1.17 -30.68
N LYS A 728 20.15 -1.48 -31.50
CA LYS A 728 19.96 -1.97 -32.88
C LYS A 728 19.30 -3.35 -32.91
N GLN A 729 19.67 -4.26 -32.02
CA GLN A 729 19.03 -5.57 -31.89
C GLN A 729 17.57 -5.44 -31.45
N VAL A 730 17.27 -4.56 -30.49
CA VAL A 730 15.89 -4.26 -30.05
C VAL A 730 15.09 -3.60 -31.18
N LYS A 731 15.70 -2.69 -31.96
CA LYS A 731 15.05 -2.06 -33.12
C LYS A 731 14.80 -3.07 -34.24
N ALA A 732 15.75 -3.96 -34.53
CA ALA A 732 15.58 -5.04 -35.50
C ALA A 732 14.49 -6.03 -35.05
N LEU A 733 14.40 -6.35 -33.75
CA LEU A 733 13.30 -7.15 -33.18
C LEU A 733 11.94 -6.43 -33.27
N ALA A 734 11.92 -5.10 -33.10
CA ALA A 734 10.72 -4.29 -33.26
C ALA A 734 10.26 -4.23 -34.74
N GLU A 735 11.20 -4.07 -35.68
CA GLU A 735 10.94 -4.11 -37.13
C GLU A 735 10.48 -5.50 -37.58
N GLN A 736 11.09 -6.58 -37.07
CA GLN A 736 10.60 -7.95 -37.27
C GLN A 736 9.20 -8.15 -36.70
N SER A 737 8.89 -7.56 -35.54
CA SER A 737 7.54 -7.60 -34.97
C SER A 737 6.54 -6.80 -35.82
N GLU A 738 6.93 -5.71 -36.46
CA GLU A 738 6.07 -4.94 -37.36
C GLU A 738 5.85 -5.65 -38.69
N GLU A 739 6.89 -6.25 -39.27
CA GLU A 739 6.77 -7.12 -40.46
C GLU A 739 5.88 -8.32 -40.16
N MET A 740 6.07 -8.98 -39.02
CA MET A 740 5.22 -10.09 -38.56
C MET A 740 3.76 -9.63 -38.41
N ARG A 741 3.51 -8.44 -37.85
CA ARG A 741 2.16 -7.86 -37.76
C ARG A 741 1.60 -7.44 -39.11
N ALA A 742 2.43 -6.99 -40.06
CA ALA A 742 2.03 -6.66 -41.42
C ALA A 742 1.67 -7.93 -42.22
N THR A 743 2.44 -9.00 -42.07
CA THR A 743 2.12 -10.32 -42.65
C THR A 743 0.86 -10.90 -42.00
N LEU A 744 0.68 -10.74 -40.69
CA LEU A 744 -0.58 -11.13 -40.02
C LEU A 744 -1.77 -10.34 -40.54
N ARG A 745 -1.63 -9.01 -40.75
CA ARG A 745 -2.68 -8.18 -41.36
C ARG A 745 -2.98 -8.58 -42.80
N GLN A 746 -1.97 -8.91 -43.59
CA GLN A 746 -2.15 -9.43 -44.96
C GLN A 746 -2.83 -10.81 -44.96
N LEU A 747 -2.43 -11.72 -44.06
CA LEU A 747 -3.06 -13.03 -43.91
C LEU A 747 -4.51 -12.90 -43.43
N VAL A 748 -4.80 -12.01 -42.48
CA VAL A 748 -6.17 -11.70 -42.04
C VAL A 748 -6.98 -11.09 -43.19
N SER A 749 -6.38 -10.26 -44.04
CA SER A 749 -7.05 -9.71 -45.24
C SER A 749 -7.27 -10.75 -46.35
N LEU A 750 -6.37 -11.73 -46.50
CA LEU A 750 -6.49 -12.84 -47.45
C LEU A 750 -7.51 -13.89 -46.98
N VAL A 751 -7.60 -14.13 -45.67
CA VAL A 751 -8.63 -14.97 -45.06
C VAL A 751 -9.99 -14.26 -45.09
N GLY A 752 -10.05 -12.97 -44.78
CA GLY A 752 -11.27 -12.16 -44.94
C GLY A 752 -11.72 -11.99 -46.39
N GLY A 753 -10.78 -11.88 -47.33
CA GLY A 753 -11.04 -11.85 -48.77
C GLY A 753 -11.48 -13.20 -49.34
N ARG A 754 -11.04 -14.33 -48.75
CA ARG A 754 -11.56 -15.67 -49.08
C ARG A 754 -12.94 -15.94 -48.48
N VAL A 755 -13.30 -15.33 -47.35
CA VAL A 755 -14.67 -15.40 -46.82
C VAL A 755 -15.64 -14.62 -47.72
N ASN A 756 -15.23 -13.47 -48.26
CA ASN A 756 -16.07 -12.71 -49.20
C ASN A 756 -16.03 -13.23 -50.66
N GLY A 757 -15.02 -14.01 -51.02
CA GLY A 757 -14.87 -14.61 -52.35
C GLY A 757 -15.57 -15.97 -52.52
N VAL A 758 -16.02 -16.60 -51.43
CA VAL A 758 -16.76 -17.88 -51.47
C VAL A 758 -18.28 -17.66 -51.49
N GLU A 759 -18.79 -16.48 -51.10
CA GLU A 759 -20.22 -16.15 -51.24
C GLU A 759 -20.62 -15.66 -52.64
N ALA A 760 -19.66 -15.38 -53.54
CA ALA A 760 -19.93 -14.89 -54.89
C ALA A 760 -19.89 -15.98 -56.00
N ALA A 761 -19.68 -17.25 -55.65
CA ALA A 761 -19.56 -18.33 -56.64
C ALA A 761 -20.22 -19.65 -56.21
N SER A 762 -21.51 -19.63 -55.88
CA SER A 762 -22.34 -20.85 -55.84
C SER A 762 -23.86 -20.60 -55.83
N THR A 763 -24.38 -19.85 -56.80
CA THR A 763 -25.76 -20.07 -57.27
C THR A 763 -25.73 -20.79 -58.61
N SER A 764 -25.47 -22.10 -58.59
CA SER A 764 -26.20 -23.06 -59.42
C SER A 764 -25.85 -24.49 -59.01
N THR A 765 -26.90 -25.30 -58.87
CA THR A 765 -26.93 -26.76 -59.10
C THR A 765 -26.84 -27.67 -57.86
N GLN A 766 -28.04 -27.97 -57.34
CA GLN A 766 -28.61 -29.30 -57.05
C GLN A 766 -27.79 -30.39 -56.29
N MET A 767 -28.43 -30.83 -55.20
CA MET A 767 -28.63 -32.22 -54.73
C MET A 767 -27.43 -33.16 -54.53
N ALA A 768 -27.17 -33.56 -53.27
CA ALA A 768 -27.26 -34.95 -52.78
C ALA A 768 -26.68 -35.11 -51.35
N GLU A 769 -27.10 -36.19 -50.70
CA GLU A 769 -27.00 -36.64 -49.30
C GLU A 769 -25.60 -36.82 -48.64
N PRO A 770 -25.56 -37.05 -47.30
CA PRO A 770 -24.34 -37.12 -46.51
C PRO A 770 -23.78 -38.54 -46.35
N ALA A 771 -22.46 -38.69 -46.35
CA ALA A 771 -21.78 -39.88 -45.84
C ALA A 771 -20.31 -39.61 -45.46
N GLY A 772 -19.90 -40.10 -44.27
CA GLY A 772 -18.55 -40.63 -44.06
C GLY A 772 -17.51 -39.76 -43.35
N ILE A 773 -17.42 -39.91 -42.03
CA ILE A 773 -16.23 -40.32 -41.24
C ILE A 773 -14.86 -40.21 -41.96
N VAL A 774 -13.94 -39.38 -41.45
CA VAL A 774 -12.77 -39.69 -40.56
C VAL A 774 -12.25 -38.37 -40.00
#